data_AF-A0A1A9VK80-F1
#
_entry.id   AF-A0A1A9VK80-F1
#
_cell.length_a   1.000
_cell.length_b   1.000
_cell.length_c   1.000
_cell.angle_alpha   90.00
_cell.angle_beta   90.00
_cell.angle_gamma   90.00
#
_symmetry.space_group_name_H-M   'P 1'
#
loop_
_entity.id
_entity.type
_entity.pdbx_description
1 polymer ?
#
loop_
_entity_poly.entity_id
_entity_poly.type
_entity_poly.pdbx_seq_one_letter_code
_entity_poly.pdbx_strand_id
1 'polypeptide(L)'
;MIKVIAKRTLINKMRKSKTRTAIRKLVDIIKSGDKENVVLAFRNAESNLHKCVNKGVIHRNTAALMDKKVLLELSNGLKIELPILSGTIGPDVLNIKDLYKTTGLFTYDPGFVSTASCSSSITFIDGDEGVLKYRGHDIADLAENNSFTAVIYLLLYGELPNSEQHKKFLLKIQESSKVSEQVTNVIKAFPKTAHPMSILVACFTNLSASYHETHGNNVNGEDLNFGISAIAQVPAIVAMIYRHINNQEFINANNELSYSENFLKMIFCDAVDNDKSALFAKALDKIFTLHADHEQNASTAAVRLVGSAGSNLFASLSAGVATLWGPAHGGANEAVINMLKEIEQSEDIDKFIEKAKDDKDPFKLMGFGHRVYKNYDPRARILKDACHEVLSKLEQNNELLKIAKKLEEIALKDEYFIVRIIMNAIDIPSNMFTPIFALARTTGWVTQWYEMINDKETKICRPRQLYFALSNTEGKRLIADLKENFVMLMRNHGSITCGRTIQEAMFYTYHLEQACKTQCLTLAMNRELSIPSEEICSKAVKDLLSFESNLGERDWHAWVRLIKNKVEPPSEKYMLISTTSELEDTCEELIAKKPKFIAVDTEFIRNNLTYYPKLSLIQISYGEKSFIVDALVPEIDLSFIKKIMLNQGITKVFHSCRQDIESLLTVFKCIPTPIFDTQVAAMFCHYYHDFIGYSKVVEQYQGVVLDKIKAKNSDWLRRPLSKDQLDYAINDVVHLYDLYQILCNKLEENNRTCWFQEEMESIVNINKYLHSPKDAWKRIKFNYEANPRLVLTVKAVSEWQETLAQRYNMNRNKVINNAVIAGFIEKNVEHVDEILDDLKRNAKNIKDADLLEFVNIFNENGKNWMQQNSILPNNYDKSVFGILSIILDIGVQQNQHQTQQHQTLESN
;
A
#
# COMPACT_ATOMS: atom_id res chain seq x y z
N MET A 1 -46.34 33.36 16.57
CA MET A 1 -45.63 32.07 16.39
C MET A 1 -45.96 31.04 17.49
N ILE A 2 -45.84 31.40 18.78
CA ILE A 2 -46.10 30.50 19.93
C ILE A 2 -47.53 29.92 19.96
N LYS A 3 -48.57 30.74 19.71
CA LYS A 3 -49.98 30.27 19.65
C LYS A 3 -50.23 29.26 18.51
N VAL A 4 -49.51 29.39 17.39
CA VAL A 4 -49.63 28.48 16.24
C VAL A 4 -48.95 27.15 16.54
N ILE A 5 -47.78 27.17 17.18
CA ILE A 5 -47.05 25.97 17.61
C ILE A 5 -47.86 25.20 18.66
N ALA A 6 -48.39 25.88 19.68
CA ALA A 6 -49.23 25.26 20.71
C ALA A 6 -50.50 24.60 20.11
N LYS A 7 -51.16 25.27 19.16
CA LYS A 7 -52.33 24.74 18.45
C LYS A 7 -51.98 23.50 17.61
N ARG A 8 -50.83 23.52 16.91
CA ARG A 8 -50.32 22.39 16.12
C ARG A 8 -49.97 21.18 17.00
N THR A 9 -49.34 21.43 18.15
CA THR A 9 -49.01 20.39 19.15
C THR A 9 -50.27 19.74 19.71
N LEU A 10 -51.29 20.53 20.05
CA LEU A 10 -52.57 20.01 20.55
C LEU A 10 -53.28 19.13 19.51
N ILE A 11 -53.31 19.58 18.25
CA ILE A 11 -53.90 18.83 17.14
C ILE A 11 -53.15 17.50 16.90
N ASN A 12 -51.82 17.52 16.93
CA ASN A 12 -51.01 16.32 16.77
C ASN A 12 -51.18 15.33 17.93
N LYS A 13 -51.31 15.83 19.17
CA LYS A 13 -51.60 15.01 20.35
C LYS A 13 -52.97 14.32 20.24
N MET A 14 -54.00 15.04 19.79
CA MET A 14 -55.33 14.47 19.53
C MET A 14 -55.30 13.40 18.43
N ARG A 15 -54.57 13.65 17.34
CA ARG A 15 -54.42 12.67 16.24
C ARG A 15 -53.73 11.38 16.71
N LYS A 16 -52.61 11.49 17.45
CA LYS A 16 -51.94 10.31 18.04
C LYS A 16 -52.85 9.53 18.98
N SER A 17 -53.65 10.21 19.79
CA SER A 17 -54.60 9.57 20.71
C SER A 17 -55.71 8.81 19.97
N LYS A 18 -56.28 9.40 18.91
CA LYS A 18 -57.27 8.73 18.06
C LYS A 18 -56.70 7.48 17.39
N THR A 19 -55.50 7.58 16.81
CA THR A 19 -54.84 6.43 16.17
C THR A 19 -54.53 5.30 17.15
N ARG A 20 -54.01 5.62 18.36
CA ARG A 20 -53.80 4.61 19.43
C ARG A 20 -55.09 3.93 19.84
N THR A 21 -56.19 4.67 19.93
CA THR A 21 -57.50 4.12 20.31
C THR A 21 -58.04 3.20 19.22
N ALA A 22 -57.90 3.56 17.95
CA ALA A 22 -58.33 2.73 16.83
C ALA A 22 -57.52 1.43 16.74
N ILE A 23 -56.19 1.50 16.94
CA ILE A 23 -55.31 0.31 16.97
C ILE A 23 -55.65 -0.60 18.15
N ARG A 24 -55.88 -0.05 19.37
CA ARG A 24 -56.30 -0.87 20.51
C ARG A 24 -57.61 -1.60 20.25
N LYS A 25 -58.64 -0.90 19.75
CA LYS A 25 -59.92 -1.52 19.41
C LYS A 25 -59.76 -2.64 18.38
N LEU A 26 -58.92 -2.44 17.36
CA LEU A 26 -58.61 -3.49 16.39
C LEU A 26 -57.98 -4.71 17.06
N VAL A 27 -56.97 -4.51 17.92
CA VAL A 27 -56.31 -5.60 18.65
C VAL A 27 -57.27 -6.35 19.57
N ASP A 28 -58.15 -5.63 20.26
CA ASP A 28 -59.14 -6.23 21.17
C ASP A 28 -60.18 -7.05 20.40
N ILE A 29 -60.63 -6.57 19.23
CA ILE A 29 -61.57 -7.30 18.36
C ILE A 29 -60.90 -8.53 17.74
N ILE A 30 -59.64 -8.43 17.29
CA ILE A 30 -58.85 -9.58 16.80
C ILE A 30 -58.73 -10.66 17.90
N LYS A 31 -58.48 -10.26 19.15
CA LYS A 31 -58.40 -11.18 20.28
C LYS A 31 -59.73 -11.83 20.63
N SER A 32 -60.85 -11.16 20.39
CA SER A 32 -62.19 -11.70 20.61
C SER A 32 -62.64 -12.74 19.57
N GLY A 33 -61.94 -12.83 18.43
CA GLY A 33 -62.25 -13.79 17.36
C GLY A 33 -63.44 -13.41 16.47
N ASP A 34 -64.01 -12.21 16.63
CA ASP A 34 -65.15 -11.71 15.85
C ASP A 34 -64.71 -11.26 14.44
N LYS A 35 -64.72 -12.21 13.50
CA LYS A 35 -64.21 -12.03 12.13
C LYS A 35 -64.94 -10.96 11.31
N GLU A 36 -66.23 -10.72 11.56
CA GLU A 36 -67.01 -9.75 10.77
C GLU A 36 -66.63 -8.31 11.14
N ASN A 37 -66.36 -8.05 12.43
CA ASN A 37 -66.01 -6.71 12.91
C ASN A 37 -64.52 -6.36 12.77
N VAL A 38 -63.63 -7.35 12.61
CA VAL A 38 -62.18 -7.11 12.36
C VAL A 38 -61.95 -6.26 11.11
N VAL A 39 -62.67 -6.52 10.02
CA VAL A 39 -62.46 -5.81 8.74
C VAL A 39 -62.85 -4.34 8.86
N LEU A 40 -63.95 -4.04 9.56
CA LEU A 40 -64.40 -2.67 9.79
C LEU A 40 -63.44 -1.91 10.73
N ALA A 41 -62.99 -2.57 11.81
CA ALA A 41 -62.02 -2.02 12.73
C ALA A 41 -60.66 -1.78 12.06
N PHE A 42 -60.26 -2.67 11.15
CA PHE A 42 -59.02 -2.58 10.38
C PHE A 42 -59.04 -1.35 9.46
N ARG A 43 -60.07 -1.19 8.64
CA ARG A 43 -60.23 -0.03 7.75
C ARG A 43 -60.24 1.30 8.51
N ASN A 44 -60.83 1.32 9.71
CA ASN A 44 -60.83 2.51 10.55
C ASN A 44 -59.42 2.80 11.14
N ALA A 45 -58.70 1.79 11.60
CA ALA A 45 -57.33 1.92 12.08
C ALA A 45 -56.38 2.38 10.95
N GLU A 46 -56.47 1.74 9.79
CA GLU A 46 -55.72 2.03 8.56
C GLU A 46 -55.94 3.49 8.08
N SER A 47 -57.18 3.96 8.00
CA SER A 47 -57.49 5.34 7.61
C SER A 47 -56.85 6.37 8.55
N ASN A 48 -56.85 6.10 9.86
CA ASN A 48 -56.23 6.99 10.85
C ASN A 48 -54.69 6.92 10.80
N LEU A 49 -54.12 5.75 10.53
CA LEU A 49 -52.68 5.54 10.32
C LEU A 49 -52.18 6.31 9.10
N HIS A 50 -52.80 6.13 7.93
CA HIS A 50 -52.44 6.85 6.70
C HIS A 50 -52.52 8.37 6.87
N LYS A 51 -53.58 8.88 7.52
CA LYS A 51 -53.71 10.32 7.81
C LYS A 51 -52.61 10.84 8.72
N CYS A 52 -52.14 10.04 9.67
CA CYS A 52 -51.03 10.41 10.57
C CYS A 52 -49.67 10.33 9.89
N VAL A 53 -49.42 9.33 9.04
CA VAL A 53 -48.18 9.19 8.26
C VAL A 53 -48.05 10.32 7.24
N ASN A 54 -49.10 10.60 6.46
CA ASN A 54 -49.09 11.67 5.45
C ASN A 54 -48.93 13.08 6.04
N LYS A 55 -49.25 13.27 7.32
CA LYS A 55 -49.08 14.55 8.03
C LYS A 55 -47.80 14.59 8.88
N GLY A 56 -46.91 13.60 8.76
CA GLY A 56 -45.64 13.52 9.49
C GLY A 56 -45.80 13.37 11.00
N VAL A 57 -46.95 12.87 11.47
CA VAL A 57 -47.27 12.72 12.89
C VAL A 57 -46.72 11.38 13.44
N ILE A 58 -46.62 10.36 12.58
CA ILE A 58 -46.06 9.02 12.85
C ILE A 58 -45.08 8.68 11.72
N HIS A 59 -43.91 8.13 12.05
CA HIS A 59 -42.89 7.72 11.07
C HIS A 59 -43.26 6.39 10.41
N ARG A 60 -42.87 6.15 9.15
CA ARG A 60 -43.25 4.95 8.37
C ARG A 60 -42.83 3.62 9.04
N ASN A 61 -41.80 3.65 9.89
CA ASN A 61 -41.28 2.47 10.60
C ASN A 61 -41.80 2.29 12.03
N THR A 62 -42.77 3.09 12.49
CA THR A 62 -43.27 2.98 13.88
C THR A 62 -44.54 2.13 13.96
N ALA A 63 -44.45 0.87 13.53
CA ALA A 63 -45.37 -0.17 13.96
C ALA A 63 -44.84 -0.75 15.28
N ALA A 64 -45.69 -0.81 16.30
CA ALA A 64 -45.30 -1.07 17.68
C ALA A 64 -44.68 -2.47 17.87
N LEU A 65 -43.46 -2.52 18.38
CA LEU A 65 -42.90 -3.70 19.03
C LEU A 65 -43.21 -3.61 20.54
N MET A 66 -43.62 -4.73 21.14
CA MET A 66 -43.63 -4.89 22.60
C MET A 66 -42.28 -4.44 23.18
N ASP A 67 -42.28 -3.85 24.38
CA ASP A 67 -41.08 -3.45 25.13
C ASP A 67 -40.19 -4.67 25.46
N LYS A 68 -39.59 -5.30 24.45
CA LYS A 68 -38.54 -6.29 24.63
C LYS A 68 -37.30 -5.53 25.04
N LYS A 69 -36.83 -5.80 26.24
CA LYS A 69 -35.62 -5.19 26.80
C LYS A 69 -34.74 -6.29 27.38
N VAL A 70 -33.43 -6.10 27.28
CA VAL A 70 -32.46 -6.91 28.01
C VAL A 70 -32.04 -6.14 29.25
N LEU A 71 -31.95 -6.84 30.37
CA LEU A 71 -31.37 -6.30 31.59
C LEU A 71 -29.87 -6.53 31.57
N LEU A 72 -29.08 -5.45 31.54
CA LEU A 72 -27.66 -5.51 31.80
C LEU A 72 -27.43 -5.18 33.28
N GLU A 73 -26.96 -6.18 34.03
CA GLU A 73 -26.55 -6.06 35.42
C GLU A 73 -25.02 -5.90 35.49
N LEU A 74 -24.57 -4.78 36.04
CA LEU A 74 -23.16 -4.49 36.24
C LEU A 74 -22.71 -5.00 37.61
N SER A 75 -21.40 -5.25 37.76
CA SER A 75 -20.80 -5.75 39.01
C SER A 75 -20.99 -4.84 40.23
N ASN A 76 -21.31 -3.56 40.01
CA ASN A 76 -21.65 -2.60 41.07
C ASN A 76 -23.15 -2.64 41.47
N GLY A 77 -23.92 -3.61 40.96
CA GLY A 77 -25.35 -3.77 41.22
C GLY A 77 -26.25 -2.86 40.39
N LEU A 78 -25.69 -2.00 39.52
CA LEU A 78 -26.48 -1.15 38.64
C LEU A 78 -27.15 -2.02 37.57
N LYS A 79 -28.47 -1.88 37.48
CA LYS A 79 -29.31 -2.56 36.49
C LYS A 79 -29.83 -1.56 35.49
N ILE A 80 -29.54 -1.78 34.21
CA ILE A 80 -30.06 -0.95 33.12
C ILE A 80 -30.81 -1.81 32.12
N GLU A 81 -31.91 -1.27 31.61
CA GLU A 81 -32.70 -1.91 30.57
C GLU A 81 -32.27 -1.36 29.19
N LEU A 82 -31.77 -2.24 28.34
CA LEU A 82 -31.43 -1.93 26.96
C LEU A 82 -32.57 -2.38 26.04
N PRO A 83 -33.19 -1.47 25.26
CA PRO A 83 -34.22 -1.85 24.30
C PRO A 83 -33.67 -2.81 23.22
N ILE A 84 -34.42 -3.85 22.91
CA ILE A 84 -34.19 -4.68 21.72
C ILE A 84 -34.94 -4.06 20.56
N LEU A 85 -34.24 -3.83 19.45
CA LEU A 85 -34.83 -3.41 18.18
C LEU A 85 -34.81 -4.59 17.21
N SER A 86 -35.95 -4.87 16.60
CA SER A 86 -36.09 -5.93 15.60
C SER A 86 -36.20 -5.31 14.20
N GLY A 87 -35.45 -5.85 13.26
CA GLY A 87 -35.62 -5.57 11.83
C GLY A 87 -36.77 -6.37 11.22
N THR A 88 -37.05 -6.16 9.93
CA THR A 88 -38.01 -7.00 9.18
C THR A 88 -37.48 -8.43 9.04
N ILE A 89 -36.18 -8.58 8.81
CA ILE A 89 -35.42 -9.84 8.67
C ILE A 89 -34.03 -9.58 9.27
N GLY A 90 -33.36 -10.62 9.77
CA GLY A 90 -32.03 -10.54 10.38
C GLY A 90 -32.07 -10.57 11.92
N PRO A 91 -30.90 -10.52 12.56
CA PRO A 91 -30.80 -10.60 14.02
C PRO A 91 -31.38 -9.36 14.71
N ASP A 92 -31.94 -9.57 15.90
CA ASP A 92 -32.31 -8.50 16.83
C ASP A 92 -31.05 -7.72 17.30
N VAL A 93 -31.17 -6.41 17.49
CA VAL A 93 -30.06 -5.55 17.93
C VAL A 93 -30.35 -4.89 19.28
N LEU A 94 -29.31 -4.73 20.09
CA LEU A 94 -29.39 -4.01 21.36
C LEU A 94 -29.15 -2.51 21.15
N ASN A 95 -30.11 -1.67 21.55
CA ASN A 95 -29.95 -0.23 21.48
C ASN A 95 -29.08 0.28 22.63
N ILE A 96 -27.81 0.55 22.32
CA ILE A 96 -26.79 1.03 23.27
C ILE A 96 -26.57 2.57 23.23
N LYS A 97 -27.45 3.34 22.58
CA LYS A 97 -27.27 4.81 22.41
C LYS A 97 -27.11 5.56 23.74
N ASP A 98 -27.80 5.11 24.79
CA ASP A 98 -27.77 5.71 26.13
C ASP A 98 -26.80 5.00 27.10
N LEU A 99 -26.06 3.96 26.65
CA LEU A 99 -25.21 3.14 27.51
C LEU A 99 -24.17 3.98 28.25
N TYR A 100 -23.42 4.83 27.55
CA TYR A 100 -22.40 5.67 28.18
C TYR A 100 -23.00 6.72 29.11
N LYS A 101 -24.11 7.34 28.72
CA LYS A 101 -24.78 8.37 29.53
C LYS A 101 -25.31 7.79 30.84
N THR A 102 -25.73 6.52 30.83
CA THR A 102 -26.34 5.85 32.00
C THR A 102 -25.33 5.13 32.87
N THR A 103 -24.29 4.54 32.30
CA THR A 103 -23.34 3.67 33.03
C THR A 103 -21.91 4.20 33.08
N GLY A 104 -21.55 5.16 32.22
CA GLY A 104 -20.16 5.57 32.01
C GLY A 104 -19.32 4.58 31.19
N LEU A 105 -19.92 3.49 30.68
CA LEU A 105 -19.23 2.45 29.91
C LEU A 105 -19.42 2.60 28.40
N PHE A 106 -18.46 2.08 27.64
CA PHE A 106 -18.57 1.85 26.20
C PHE A 106 -18.48 0.36 25.90
N THR A 107 -19.02 -0.05 24.75
CA THR A 107 -18.69 -1.34 24.15
C THR A 107 -17.27 -1.30 23.56
N TYR A 108 -16.63 -2.46 23.47
CA TYR A 108 -15.33 -2.61 22.81
C TYR A 108 -15.47 -3.71 21.74
N ASP A 109 -15.55 -3.29 20.49
CA ASP A 109 -15.76 -4.16 19.33
C ASP A 109 -14.82 -3.75 18.17
N PRO A 110 -13.52 -4.09 18.25
CA PRO A 110 -12.57 -3.80 17.18
C PRO A 110 -13.02 -4.40 15.85
N GLY A 111 -13.17 -3.56 14.83
CA GLY A 111 -13.64 -3.97 13.51
C GLY A 111 -15.17 -3.98 13.34
N PHE A 112 -15.95 -3.56 14.34
CA PHE A 112 -17.41 -3.47 14.29
C PHE A 112 -18.10 -4.80 13.94
N VAL A 113 -17.55 -5.92 14.42
CA VAL A 113 -18.02 -7.26 14.05
C VAL A 113 -19.39 -7.56 14.62
N SER A 114 -19.69 -7.02 15.80
CA SER A 114 -20.97 -7.21 16.51
C SER A 114 -21.76 -5.92 16.64
N THR A 115 -21.39 -4.86 15.90
CA THR A 115 -22.00 -3.54 16.00
C THR A 115 -22.76 -3.18 14.74
N ALA A 116 -24.09 -3.19 14.80
CA ALA A 116 -24.94 -2.61 13.77
C ALA A 116 -24.86 -1.07 13.84
N SER A 117 -24.22 -0.44 12.84
CA SER A 117 -23.92 1.00 12.83
C SER A 117 -25.04 1.87 12.25
N CYS A 118 -25.95 1.29 11.46
CA CYS A 118 -27.06 2.00 10.85
C CYS A 118 -28.29 1.09 10.68
N SER A 119 -29.46 1.71 10.46
CA SER A 119 -30.60 1.02 9.87
C SER A 119 -30.54 1.16 8.36
N SER A 120 -30.89 0.09 7.63
CA SER A 120 -30.92 0.13 6.17
C SER A 120 -32.09 -0.69 5.60
N SER A 121 -32.54 -0.26 4.43
CA SER A 121 -33.60 -0.88 3.64
C SER A 121 -33.13 -1.28 2.23
N ILE A 122 -31.82 -1.19 1.98
CA ILE A 122 -31.22 -1.33 0.64
C ILE A 122 -30.91 -2.79 0.33
N THR A 123 -30.07 -3.42 1.15
CA THR A 123 -29.54 -4.77 0.93
C THR A 123 -29.65 -5.56 2.22
N PHE A 124 -29.94 -6.86 2.09
CA PHE A 124 -29.92 -7.80 3.20
C PHE A 124 -29.08 -9.01 2.82
N ILE A 125 -28.24 -9.45 3.77
CA ILE A 125 -27.42 -10.65 3.65
C ILE A 125 -27.75 -11.62 4.78
N ASP A 126 -27.95 -12.90 4.43
CA ASP A 126 -27.84 -14.01 5.37
C ASP A 126 -26.60 -14.84 5.01
N GLY A 127 -25.56 -14.72 5.84
CA GLY A 127 -24.29 -15.41 5.62
C GLY A 127 -24.35 -16.92 5.84
N ASP A 128 -25.27 -17.38 6.68
CA ASP A 128 -25.38 -18.78 7.03
C ASP A 128 -26.16 -19.53 5.94
N GLU A 129 -27.25 -18.94 5.47
CA GLU A 129 -28.11 -19.49 4.40
C GLU A 129 -27.64 -19.12 2.98
N GLY A 130 -26.64 -18.25 2.83
CA GLY A 130 -26.13 -17.83 1.53
C GLY A 130 -27.13 -16.99 0.74
N VAL A 131 -27.86 -16.09 1.42
CA VAL A 131 -28.91 -15.25 0.82
C VAL A 131 -28.40 -13.83 0.64
N LEU A 132 -28.63 -13.26 -0.55
CA LEU A 132 -28.39 -11.85 -0.84
C LEU A 132 -29.63 -11.26 -1.52
N LYS A 133 -30.13 -10.16 -0.97
CA LYS A 133 -31.33 -9.47 -1.48
C LYS A 133 -31.10 -7.99 -1.66
N TYR A 134 -31.56 -7.43 -2.78
CA TYR A 134 -31.67 -5.98 -2.98
C TYR A 134 -33.13 -5.57 -2.92
N ARG A 135 -33.47 -4.64 -2.02
CA ARG A 135 -34.85 -4.17 -1.78
C ARG A 135 -35.86 -5.32 -1.55
N GLY A 136 -35.38 -6.43 -1.00
CA GLY A 136 -36.18 -7.64 -0.76
C GLY A 136 -36.25 -8.63 -1.93
N HIS A 137 -35.77 -8.26 -3.13
CA HIS A 137 -35.67 -9.15 -4.29
C HIS A 137 -34.42 -10.01 -4.20
N ASP A 138 -34.53 -11.29 -4.56
CA ASP A 138 -33.40 -12.21 -4.59
C ASP A 138 -32.39 -11.82 -5.67
N ILE A 139 -31.09 -11.89 -5.34
CA ILE A 139 -30.03 -11.50 -6.28
C ILE A 139 -30.02 -12.35 -7.55
N ALA A 140 -30.39 -13.63 -7.46
CA ALA A 140 -30.43 -14.52 -8.62
C ALA A 140 -31.51 -14.12 -9.63
N ASP A 141 -32.70 -13.74 -9.13
CA ASP A 141 -33.79 -13.24 -9.96
C ASP A 141 -33.41 -11.90 -10.64
N LEU A 142 -32.78 -10.99 -9.89
CA LEU A 142 -32.31 -9.72 -10.43
C LEU A 142 -31.26 -9.92 -11.53
N ALA A 143 -30.28 -10.79 -11.32
CA ALA A 143 -29.20 -11.01 -12.27
C ALA A 143 -29.63 -11.76 -13.55
N GLU A 144 -30.70 -12.57 -13.49
CA GLU A 144 -31.16 -13.32 -14.67
C GLU A 144 -32.20 -12.56 -15.49
N ASN A 145 -33.09 -11.80 -14.83
CA ASN A 145 -34.30 -11.26 -15.45
C ASN A 145 -34.29 -9.74 -15.63
N ASN A 146 -33.28 -9.03 -15.13
CA ASN A 146 -33.24 -7.57 -15.17
C ASN A 146 -31.92 -7.05 -15.72
N SER A 147 -31.96 -5.88 -16.38
CA SER A 147 -30.75 -5.18 -16.77
C SER A 147 -30.12 -4.44 -15.58
N PHE A 148 -28.82 -4.21 -15.61
CA PHE A 148 -28.13 -3.46 -14.56
C PHE A 148 -28.74 -2.06 -14.35
N THR A 149 -29.23 -1.41 -15.41
CA THR A 149 -29.94 -0.12 -15.31
C THR A 149 -31.26 -0.21 -14.55
N ALA A 150 -31.99 -1.33 -14.64
CA ALA A 150 -33.18 -1.57 -13.83
C ALA A 150 -32.81 -1.81 -12.35
N VAL A 151 -31.69 -2.48 -12.10
CA VAL A 151 -31.14 -2.69 -10.74
C VAL A 151 -30.66 -1.36 -10.12
N ILE A 152 -30.01 -0.49 -10.89
CA ILE A 152 -29.67 0.87 -10.45
C ILE A 152 -30.95 1.62 -10.02
N TYR A 153 -32.00 1.55 -10.83
CA TYR A 153 -33.28 2.17 -10.51
C TYR A 153 -33.87 1.59 -9.21
N LEU A 154 -33.90 0.26 -9.08
CA LEU A 154 -34.37 -0.43 -7.88
C LEU A 154 -33.62 0.05 -6.62
N LEU A 155 -32.30 0.13 -6.68
CA LEU A 155 -31.50 0.55 -5.54
C LEU A 155 -31.81 2.00 -5.16
N LEU A 156 -31.83 2.93 -6.14
CA LEU A 156 -32.07 4.35 -5.89
C LEU A 156 -33.51 4.67 -5.45
N TYR A 157 -34.50 4.06 -6.08
CA TYR A 157 -35.93 4.40 -5.91
C TYR A 157 -36.69 3.43 -4.99
N GLY A 158 -36.15 2.24 -4.73
CA GLY A 158 -36.74 1.23 -3.83
C GLY A 158 -37.70 0.25 -4.49
N GLU A 159 -38.07 0.46 -5.76
CA GLU A 159 -39.00 -0.38 -6.53
C GLU A 159 -38.45 -0.60 -7.95
N LEU A 160 -38.80 -1.72 -8.59
CA LEU A 160 -38.41 -1.99 -9.98
C LEU A 160 -39.16 -1.05 -10.94
N PRO A 161 -38.50 -0.55 -12.01
CA PRO A 161 -39.15 0.34 -12.95
C PRO A 161 -40.11 -0.44 -13.87
N ASN A 162 -41.24 0.18 -14.22
CA ASN A 162 -42.02 -0.25 -15.38
C ASN A 162 -41.31 0.16 -16.70
N SER A 163 -41.77 -0.34 -17.84
CA SER A 163 -41.12 -0.11 -19.14
C SER A 163 -40.96 1.39 -19.51
N GLU A 164 -41.93 2.24 -19.14
CA GLU A 164 -41.84 3.68 -19.41
C GLU A 164 -40.83 4.37 -18.48
N GLN A 165 -40.86 4.03 -17.20
CA GLN A 165 -39.90 4.52 -16.20
C GLN A 165 -38.48 4.11 -16.56
N HIS A 166 -38.28 2.86 -16.98
CA HIS A 166 -36.98 2.34 -17.37
C HIS A 166 -36.41 3.07 -18.58
N LYS A 167 -37.23 3.30 -19.62
CA LYS A 167 -36.82 4.07 -20.81
C LYS A 167 -36.43 5.51 -20.45
N LYS A 168 -37.22 6.20 -19.63
CA LYS A 168 -36.90 7.56 -19.16
C LYS A 168 -35.63 7.59 -18.32
N PHE A 169 -35.44 6.59 -17.47
CA PHE A 169 -34.25 6.49 -16.62
C PHE A 169 -32.99 6.23 -17.44
N LEU A 170 -33.07 5.37 -18.46
CA LEU A 170 -31.97 5.12 -19.38
C LEU A 170 -31.52 6.40 -20.10
N LEU A 171 -32.48 7.16 -20.64
CA LEU A 171 -32.18 8.47 -21.27
C LEU A 171 -31.49 9.43 -20.29
N LYS A 172 -31.96 9.48 -19.04
CA LYS A 172 -31.35 10.33 -18.02
C LYS A 172 -29.91 9.93 -17.69
N ILE A 173 -29.62 8.63 -17.61
CA ILE A 173 -28.25 8.11 -17.43
C ILE A 173 -27.38 8.51 -18.63
N GLN A 174 -27.89 8.36 -19.86
CA GLN A 174 -27.17 8.70 -21.08
C GLN A 174 -26.85 10.20 -21.17
N GLU A 175 -27.83 11.07 -20.90
CA GLU A 175 -27.64 12.53 -20.85
C GLU A 175 -26.62 12.96 -19.78
N SER A 176 -26.54 12.21 -18.67
CA SER A 176 -25.65 12.51 -17.55
C SER A 176 -24.28 11.82 -17.64
N SER A 177 -24.01 11.06 -18.70
CA SER A 177 -22.78 10.26 -18.85
C SER A 177 -21.55 11.06 -19.29
N LYS A 178 -21.76 12.30 -19.76
CA LYS A 178 -20.69 13.15 -20.30
C LYS A 178 -19.66 13.50 -19.21
N VAL A 179 -18.41 13.16 -19.48
CA VAL A 179 -17.27 13.47 -18.60
C VAL A 179 -16.70 14.84 -18.97
N SER A 180 -16.34 15.64 -17.97
CA SER A 180 -15.75 16.97 -18.20
C SER A 180 -14.30 16.88 -18.69
N GLU A 181 -13.85 17.92 -19.37
CA GLU A 181 -12.45 18.03 -19.79
C GLU A 181 -11.48 18.07 -18.59
N GLN A 182 -11.93 18.59 -17.44
CA GLN A 182 -11.13 18.59 -16.21
C GLN A 182 -10.78 17.16 -15.75
N VAL A 183 -11.76 16.25 -15.75
CA VAL A 183 -11.53 14.84 -15.42
C VAL A 183 -10.61 14.18 -16.46
N THR A 184 -10.81 14.51 -17.73
CA THR A 184 -9.93 14.08 -18.83
C THR A 184 -8.48 14.48 -18.59
N ASN A 185 -8.25 15.74 -18.19
CA ASN A 185 -6.92 16.28 -17.91
C ASN A 185 -6.29 15.64 -16.67
N VAL A 186 -7.08 15.35 -15.63
CA VAL A 186 -6.62 14.60 -14.46
C VAL A 186 -6.12 13.22 -14.86
N ILE A 187 -6.88 12.48 -15.67
CA ILE A 187 -6.45 11.15 -16.16
C ILE A 187 -5.12 11.27 -16.93
N LYS A 188 -5.04 12.22 -17.88
CA LYS A 188 -3.85 12.43 -18.71
C LYS A 188 -2.62 12.87 -17.92
N ALA A 189 -2.80 13.50 -16.76
CA ALA A 189 -1.70 13.96 -15.90
C ALA A 189 -0.97 12.82 -15.18
N PHE A 190 -1.60 11.64 -15.03
CA PHE A 190 -0.93 10.48 -14.44
C PHE A 190 0.00 9.80 -15.44
N PRO A 191 1.15 9.24 -15.00
CA PRO A 191 1.95 8.38 -15.86
C PRO A 191 1.13 7.16 -16.29
N LYS A 192 1.40 6.64 -17.50
CA LYS A 192 0.70 5.44 -18.02
C LYS A 192 0.92 4.19 -17.17
N THR A 193 1.97 4.18 -16.36
CA THR A 193 2.30 3.13 -15.39
C THR A 193 1.56 3.28 -14.05
N ALA A 194 0.76 4.34 -13.87
CA ALA A 194 0.00 4.53 -12.63
C ALA A 194 -1.07 3.45 -12.49
N HIS A 195 -1.29 3.01 -11.25
CA HIS A 195 -2.33 2.04 -10.96
C HIS A 195 -3.72 2.66 -11.22
N PRO A 196 -4.63 1.98 -11.96
CA PRO A 196 -5.95 2.51 -12.32
C PRO A 196 -6.79 3.04 -11.14
N MET A 197 -6.74 2.37 -9.99
CA MET A 197 -7.46 2.82 -8.78
C MET A 197 -6.97 4.18 -8.26
N SER A 198 -5.67 4.49 -8.38
CA SER A 198 -5.12 5.79 -7.97
C SER A 198 -5.67 6.91 -8.84
N ILE A 199 -5.75 6.66 -10.15
CA ILE A 199 -6.34 7.60 -11.10
C ILE A 199 -7.83 7.81 -10.80
N LEU A 200 -8.57 6.74 -10.51
CA LEU A 200 -10.00 6.81 -10.17
C LEU A 200 -10.26 7.63 -8.90
N VAL A 201 -9.44 7.46 -7.85
CA VAL A 201 -9.51 8.29 -6.63
C VAL A 201 -9.31 9.78 -6.96
N ALA A 202 -8.35 10.09 -7.82
CA ALA A 202 -8.09 11.46 -8.26
C ALA A 202 -9.26 12.04 -9.08
N CYS A 203 -9.86 11.25 -9.98
CA CYS A 203 -11.04 11.67 -10.74
C CYS A 203 -12.23 12.00 -9.83
N PHE A 204 -12.52 11.17 -8.83
CA PHE A 204 -13.60 11.45 -7.87
C PHE A 204 -13.30 12.67 -7.01
N THR A 205 -12.04 12.84 -6.59
CA THR A 205 -11.62 14.05 -5.87
C THR A 205 -11.77 15.31 -6.74
N ASN A 206 -11.44 15.24 -8.03
CA ASN A 206 -11.66 16.34 -8.98
C ASN A 206 -13.16 16.66 -9.15
N LEU A 207 -14.00 15.64 -9.33
CA LEU A 207 -15.46 15.82 -9.40
C LEU A 207 -16.02 16.43 -8.11
N SER A 208 -15.45 16.11 -6.94
CA SER A 208 -15.85 16.75 -5.69
C SER A 208 -15.61 18.27 -5.70
N ALA A 209 -14.59 18.74 -6.42
CA ALA A 209 -14.33 20.17 -6.61
C ALA A 209 -15.28 20.77 -7.66
N SER A 210 -15.46 20.10 -8.81
CA SER A 210 -16.34 20.61 -9.89
C SER A 210 -17.81 20.74 -9.46
N TYR A 211 -18.29 19.87 -8.57
CA TYR A 211 -19.67 19.90 -8.07
C TYR A 211 -19.83 20.70 -6.76
N HIS A 212 -18.75 21.30 -6.24
CA HIS A 212 -18.81 22.07 -4.99
C HIS A 212 -19.72 23.30 -5.10
N GLU A 213 -19.64 24.05 -6.21
CA GLU A 213 -20.47 25.26 -6.39
C GLU A 213 -21.97 24.94 -6.53
N THR A 214 -22.30 23.81 -7.16
CA THR A 214 -23.69 23.44 -7.47
C THR A 214 -24.41 22.72 -6.32
N HIS A 215 -23.69 21.86 -5.59
CA HIS A 215 -24.29 21.00 -4.56
C HIS A 215 -23.75 21.28 -3.15
N GLY A 216 -22.58 21.91 -3.04
CA GLY A 216 -21.92 22.20 -1.77
C GLY A 216 -21.85 20.97 -0.85
N ASN A 217 -22.10 21.21 0.44
CA ASN A 217 -22.22 20.17 1.47
C ASN A 217 -23.68 19.93 1.90
N ASN A 218 -24.63 20.73 1.40
CA ASN A 218 -26.04 20.69 1.80
C ASN A 218 -26.90 20.12 0.66
N VAL A 219 -26.67 18.85 0.33
CA VAL A 219 -27.42 18.17 -0.72
C VAL A 219 -28.85 17.88 -0.25
N ASN A 220 -29.84 18.20 -1.08
CA ASN A 220 -31.20 17.75 -0.86
C ASN A 220 -31.27 16.24 -1.08
N GLY A 221 -31.42 15.46 -0.01
CA GLY A 221 -31.47 14.01 -0.11
C GLY A 221 -32.72 13.48 -0.84
N GLU A 222 -33.75 14.29 -1.08
CA GLU A 222 -34.89 13.91 -1.93
C GLU A 222 -34.56 14.02 -3.44
N ASP A 223 -33.53 14.78 -3.83
CA ASP A 223 -33.10 14.91 -5.22
C ASP A 223 -31.95 13.94 -5.56
N LEU A 224 -32.27 12.91 -6.33
CA LEU A 224 -31.33 11.88 -6.78
C LEU A 224 -30.51 12.28 -8.01
N ASN A 225 -30.73 13.46 -8.61
CA ASN A 225 -30.03 13.90 -9.83
C ASN A 225 -28.51 13.84 -9.66
N PHE A 226 -27.99 14.31 -8.52
CA PHE A 226 -26.55 14.31 -8.26
C PHE A 226 -25.98 12.89 -8.20
N GLY A 227 -26.67 11.96 -7.54
CA GLY A 227 -26.31 10.54 -7.50
C GLY A 227 -26.37 9.86 -8.87
N ILE A 228 -27.39 10.19 -9.65
CA ILE A 228 -27.55 9.66 -11.02
C ILE A 228 -26.40 10.13 -11.91
N SER A 229 -26.02 11.41 -11.83
CA SER A 229 -24.86 11.94 -12.54
C SER A 229 -23.56 11.27 -12.11
N ALA A 230 -23.40 10.95 -10.82
CA ALA A 230 -22.24 10.20 -10.34
C ALA A 230 -22.18 8.81 -11.00
N ILE A 231 -23.26 8.02 -10.93
CA ILE A 231 -23.35 6.66 -11.50
C ILE A 231 -23.16 6.66 -13.02
N ALA A 232 -23.68 7.68 -13.72
CA ALA A 232 -23.62 7.80 -15.17
C ALA A 232 -22.22 8.09 -15.71
N GLN A 233 -21.39 8.84 -14.97
CA GLN A 233 -20.04 9.24 -15.42
C GLN A 233 -18.97 8.17 -15.18
N VAL A 234 -19.13 7.31 -14.15
CA VAL A 234 -18.09 6.34 -13.77
C VAL A 234 -17.68 5.38 -14.91
N PRO A 235 -18.59 4.83 -15.73
CA PRO A 235 -18.21 3.96 -16.85
C PRO A 235 -17.26 4.63 -17.84
N ALA A 236 -17.56 5.87 -18.23
CA ALA A 236 -16.72 6.64 -19.13
C ALA A 236 -15.35 6.93 -18.49
N ILE A 237 -15.31 7.29 -17.21
CA ILE A 237 -14.06 7.52 -16.46
C ILE A 237 -13.21 6.24 -16.43
N VAL A 238 -13.80 5.10 -16.09
CA VAL A 238 -13.08 3.82 -16.01
C VAL A 238 -12.59 3.36 -17.39
N ALA A 239 -13.40 3.56 -18.44
CA ALA A 239 -12.96 3.28 -19.81
C ALA A 239 -11.81 4.20 -20.24
N MET A 240 -11.87 5.50 -19.94
CA MET A 240 -10.79 6.45 -20.22
C MET A 240 -9.51 6.09 -19.47
N ILE A 241 -9.61 5.63 -18.22
CA ILE A 241 -8.46 5.12 -17.46
C ILE A 241 -7.83 3.92 -18.17
N TYR A 242 -8.63 2.94 -18.60
CA TYR A 242 -8.14 1.80 -19.38
C TYR A 242 -7.42 2.26 -20.66
N ARG A 243 -7.99 3.20 -21.41
CA ARG A 243 -7.39 3.66 -22.65
C ARG A 243 -6.10 4.45 -22.40
N HIS A 244 -6.06 5.25 -21.34
CA HIS A 244 -4.87 6.01 -20.94
C HIS A 244 -3.68 5.10 -20.64
N ILE A 245 -3.87 4.08 -19.80
CA ILE A 245 -2.80 3.14 -19.44
C ILE A 245 -2.34 2.29 -20.63
N ASN A 246 -3.23 2.06 -21.61
CA ASN A 246 -2.91 1.34 -22.86
C ASN A 246 -2.46 2.25 -24.01
N ASN A 247 -2.26 3.55 -23.77
CA ASN A 247 -1.88 4.52 -24.80
C ASN A 247 -2.85 4.60 -26.00
N GLN A 248 -4.14 4.56 -25.73
CA GLN A 248 -5.20 4.61 -26.73
C GLN A 248 -5.99 5.93 -26.59
N GLU A 249 -6.55 6.40 -27.70
CA GLU A 249 -7.41 7.59 -27.70
C GLU A 249 -8.74 7.34 -26.99
N PHE A 250 -9.27 8.37 -26.32
CA PHE A 250 -10.55 8.26 -25.60
C PHE A 250 -11.73 8.20 -26.56
N ILE A 251 -12.68 7.32 -26.26
CA ILE A 251 -13.90 7.13 -27.03
C ILE A 251 -15.08 7.73 -26.27
N ASN A 252 -15.91 8.49 -26.96
CA ASN A 252 -17.12 9.06 -26.39
C ASN A 252 -18.18 7.99 -26.15
N ALA A 253 -19.02 8.20 -25.14
CA ALA A 253 -20.18 7.37 -24.90
C ALA A 253 -21.15 7.41 -26.10
N ASN A 254 -21.73 6.26 -26.43
CA ASN A 254 -22.81 6.14 -27.40
C ASN A 254 -24.14 5.96 -26.66
N ASN A 255 -25.05 6.91 -26.85
CA ASN A 255 -26.36 6.95 -26.21
C ASN A 255 -27.39 5.99 -26.83
N GLU A 256 -27.05 5.27 -27.89
CA GLU A 256 -27.92 4.25 -28.50
C GLU A 256 -27.71 2.86 -27.90
N LEU A 257 -26.60 2.65 -27.17
CA LEU A 257 -26.23 1.37 -26.58
C LEU A 257 -26.76 1.22 -25.14
N SER A 258 -26.93 -0.02 -24.70
CA SER A 258 -27.16 -0.31 -23.28
C SER A 258 -25.94 0.05 -22.44
N TYR A 259 -26.09 0.06 -21.11
CA TYR A 259 -25.03 0.47 -20.19
C TYR A 259 -23.74 -0.36 -20.36
N SER A 260 -23.88 -1.67 -20.45
CA SER A 260 -22.75 -2.62 -20.57
C SER A 260 -22.17 -2.63 -21.99
N GLU A 261 -23.00 -2.52 -23.03
CA GLU A 261 -22.54 -2.38 -24.43
C GLU A 261 -21.78 -1.07 -24.65
N ASN A 262 -22.27 0.04 -24.08
CA ASN A 262 -21.61 1.33 -24.15
C ASN A 262 -20.23 1.29 -23.46
N PHE A 263 -20.15 0.62 -22.30
CA PHE A 263 -18.87 0.43 -21.62
C PHE A 263 -17.86 -0.37 -22.46
N LEU A 264 -18.28 -1.49 -23.06
CA LEU A 264 -17.44 -2.26 -23.98
C LEU A 264 -17.01 -1.45 -25.19
N LYS A 265 -17.93 -0.68 -25.80
CA LYS A 265 -17.64 0.21 -26.92
C LYS A 265 -16.56 1.23 -26.56
N MET A 266 -16.63 1.82 -25.36
CA MET A 266 -15.63 2.79 -24.92
C MET A 266 -14.25 2.13 -24.70
N ILE A 267 -14.19 0.89 -24.20
CA ILE A 267 -12.93 0.16 -23.98
C ILE A 267 -12.33 -0.35 -25.30
N PHE A 268 -13.11 -1.01 -26.15
CA PHE A 268 -12.60 -1.75 -27.31
C PHE A 268 -12.89 -1.11 -28.67
N CYS A 269 -13.69 -0.04 -28.74
CA CYS A 269 -14.15 0.56 -30.00
C CYS A 269 -14.88 -0.50 -30.87
N ASP A 270 -14.51 -0.63 -32.16
CA ASP A 270 -15.05 -1.64 -33.10
C ASP A 270 -14.20 -2.92 -33.18
N ALA A 271 -13.29 -3.16 -32.22
CA ALA A 271 -12.36 -4.29 -32.27
C ALA A 271 -13.00 -5.66 -31.92
N VAL A 272 -14.27 -5.69 -31.48
CA VAL A 272 -14.98 -6.91 -31.10
C VAL A 272 -16.15 -7.14 -32.04
N ASP A 273 -16.25 -8.34 -32.59
CA ASP A 273 -17.36 -8.79 -33.43
C ASP A 273 -18.72 -8.64 -32.70
N ASN A 274 -19.78 -8.32 -33.43
CA ASN A 274 -21.11 -8.02 -32.91
C ASN A 274 -21.68 -9.15 -32.03
N ASP A 275 -21.50 -10.42 -32.45
CA ASP A 275 -21.99 -11.57 -31.69
C ASP A 275 -21.24 -11.80 -30.36
N LYS A 276 -19.94 -11.48 -30.33
CA LYS A 276 -19.11 -11.54 -29.11
C LYS A 276 -19.40 -10.36 -28.19
N SER A 277 -19.61 -9.17 -28.76
CA SER A 277 -19.93 -7.96 -28.01
C SER A 277 -21.22 -8.11 -27.21
N ALA A 278 -22.28 -8.67 -27.80
CA ALA A 278 -23.55 -8.92 -27.11
C ALA A 278 -23.41 -9.92 -25.94
N LEU A 279 -22.63 -11.00 -26.15
CA LEU A 279 -22.35 -11.99 -25.11
C LEU A 279 -21.57 -11.37 -23.94
N PHE A 280 -20.52 -10.61 -24.24
CA PHE A 280 -19.69 -9.94 -23.24
C PHE A 280 -20.50 -8.88 -22.48
N ALA A 281 -21.37 -8.14 -23.17
CA ALA A 281 -22.24 -7.16 -22.54
C ALA A 281 -23.18 -7.82 -21.52
N LYS A 282 -23.79 -8.96 -21.88
CA LYS A 282 -24.66 -9.74 -20.97
C LYS A 282 -23.89 -10.26 -19.74
N ALA A 283 -22.66 -10.74 -19.94
CA ALA A 283 -21.82 -11.19 -18.84
C ALA A 283 -21.43 -10.03 -17.89
N LEU A 284 -21.05 -8.88 -18.45
CA LEU A 284 -20.76 -7.67 -17.67
C LEU A 284 -21.99 -7.15 -16.92
N ASP A 285 -23.17 -7.23 -17.51
CA ASP A 285 -24.41 -6.79 -16.86
C ASP A 285 -24.72 -7.61 -15.59
N LYS A 286 -24.49 -8.93 -15.65
CA LYS A 286 -24.53 -9.82 -14.48
C LYS A 286 -23.47 -9.43 -13.44
N ILE A 287 -22.23 -9.22 -13.86
CA ILE A 287 -21.14 -8.81 -12.96
C ILE A 287 -21.47 -7.49 -12.27
N PHE A 288 -21.94 -6.49 -13.01
CA PHE A 288 -22.31 -5.19 -12.45
C PHE A 288 -23.46 -5.31 -11.46
N THR A 289 -24.48 -6.11 -11.78
CA THR A 289 -25.60 -6.38 -10.87
C THR A 289 -25.12 -7.01 -9.56
N LEU A 290 -24.28 -8.04 -9.63
CA LEU A 290 -23.81 -8.78 -8.45
C LEU A 290 -22.84 -7.98 -7.55
N HIS A 291 -22.21 -6.95 -8.13
CA HIS A 291 -21.27 -6.08 -7.42
C HIS A 291 -21.88 -4.72 -7.06
N ALA A 292 -23.15 -4.47 -7.41
CA ALA A 292 -23.82 -3.18 -7.26
C ALA A 292 -23.83 -2.68 -5.81
N ASP A 293 -24.19 -3.55 -4.87
CA ASP A 293 -24.14 -3.29 -3.43
C ASP A 293 -23.85 -4.58 -2.64
N HIS A 294 -23.32 -4.45 -1.43
CA HIS A 294 -23.09 -5.62 -0.57
C HIS A 294 -23.16 -5.24 0.91
N GLU A 295 -24.24 -4.54 1.27
CA GLU A 295 -24.54 -4.08 2.63
C GLU A 295 -23.40 -3.26 3.26
N GLN A 296 -23.20 -3.37 4.59
CA GLN A 296 -22.22 -2.59 5.36
C GLN A 296 -20.81 -3.20 5.32
N ASN A 297 -20.24 -3.33 4.12
CA ASN A 297 -18.82 -3.68 3.95
C ASN A 297 -17.89 -2.46 4.16
N ALA A 298 -16.58 -2.70 4.24
CA ALA A 298 -15.59 -1.66 4.60
C ALA A 298 -15.69 -0.38 3.75
N SER A 299 -15.84 -0.49 2.43
CA SER A 299 -15.93 0.68 1.55
C SER A 299 -17.26 1.40 1.66
N THR A 300 -18.39 0.67 1.79
CA THR A 300 -19.70 1.29 2.09
C THR A 300 -19.70 2.01 3.44
N ALA A 301 -19.09 1.39 4.46
CA ALA A 301 -18.94 1.99 5.79
C ALA A 301 -18.06 3.24 5.74
N ALA A 302 -16.99 3.25 4.93
CA ALA A 302 -16.16 4.44 4.72
C ALA A 302 -16.94 5.59 4.05
N VAL A 303 -17.75 5.29 3.03
CA VAL A 303 -18.62 6.27 2.36
C VAL A 303 -19.60 6.89 3.37
N ARG A 304 -20.24 6.06 4.20
CA ARG A 304 -21.14 6.54 5.27
C ARG A 304 -20.39 7.31 6.36
N LEU A 305 -19.20 6.87 6.77
CA LEU A 305 -18.38 7.53 7.78
C LEU A 305 -18.02 8.96 7.34
N VAL A 306 -17.46 9.11 6.14
CA VAL A 306 -17.08 10.40 5.56
C VAL A 306 -18.31 11.26 5.30
N GLY A 307 -19.36 10.68 4.71
CA GLY A 307 -20.62 11.37 4.48
C GLY A 307 -21.27 11.90 5.76
N SER A 308 -21.16 11.18 6.88
CA SER A 308 -21.73 11.60 8.18
C SER A 308 -21.10 12.88 8.74
N ALA A 309 -19.89 13.24 8.28
CA ALA A 309 -19.25 14.51 8.60
C ALA A 309 -19.77 15.70 7.76
N GLY A 310 -20.69 15.45 6.82
CA GLY A 310 -21.23 16.45 5.90
C GLY A 310 -20.39 16.65 4.63
N SER A 311 -19.45 15.75 4.34
CA SER A 311 -18.70 15.79 3.08
C SER A 311 -19.60 15.50 1.88
N ASN A 312 -19.31 16.15 0.76
CA ASN A 312 -20.06 15.92 -0.48
C ASN A 312 -19.96 14.46 -0.97
N LEU A 313 -20.86 14.10 -1.90
CA LEU A 313 -20.97 12.72 -2.41
C LEU A 313 -19.65 12.24 -3.01
N PHE A 314 -19.03 12.97 -3.95
CA PHE A 314 -17.82 12.52 -4.62
C PHE A 314 -16.61 12.39 -3.68
N ALA A 315 -16.50 13.23 -2.65
CA ALA A 315 -15.50 13.08 -1.59
C ALA A 315 -15.76 11.82 -0.74
N SER A 316 -17.03 11.47 -0.51
CA SER A 316 -17.38 10.22 0.17
C SER A 316 -17.10 9.01 -0.73
N LEU A 317 -17.39 9.10 -2.03
CA LEU A 317 -17.08 8.07 -3.02
C LEU A 317 -15.57 7.84 -3.17
N SER A 318 -14.74 8.89 -3.12
CA SER A 318 -13.29 8.73 -3.21
C SER A 318 -12.74 7.93 -2.02
N ALA A 319 -13.29 8.10 -0.82
CA ALA A 319 -12.99 7.25 0.34
C ALA A 319 -13.45 5.80 0.13
N GLY A 320 -14.60 5.59 -0.52
CA GLY A 320 -15.07 4.27 -0.94
C GLY A 320 -14.10 3.57 -1.89
N VAL A 321 -13.64 4.27 -2.94
CA VAL A 321 -12.65 3.76 -3.91
C VAL A 321 -11.32 3.45 -3.22
N ALA A 322 -10.81 4.36 -2.38
CA ALA A 322 -9.55 4.15 -1.66
C ALA A 322 -9.63 2.93 -0.72
N THR A 323 -10.77 2.74 -0.04
CA THR A 323 -10.99 1.57 0.83
C THR A 323 -11.14 0.29 0.02
N LEU A 324 -11.81 0.34 -1.13
CA LEU A 324 -11.97 -0.82 -2.03
C LEU A 324 -10.64 -1.26 -2.66
N TRP A 325 -9.69 -0.34 -2.86
CA TRP A 325 -8.37 -0.67 -3.39
C TRP A 325 -7.54 -1.58 -2.45
N GLY A 326 -7.83 -1.56 -1.14
CA GLY A 326 -7.14 -2.41 -0.16
C GLY A 326 -7.16 -3.91 -0.54
N PRO A 327 -6.01 -4.63 -0.48
CA PRO A 327 -5.94 -6.05 -0.86
C PRO A 327 -6.87 -6.97 -0.05
N ALA A 328 -7.14 -6.62 1.21
CA ALA A 328 -8.08 -7.35 2.07
C ALA A 328 -9.56 -7.03 1.81
N HIS A 329 -9.86 -6.21 0.80
CA HIS A 329 -11.21 -5.87 0.35
C HIS A 329 -11.35 -6.12 -1.15
N GLY A 330 -11.41 -5.09 -2.00
CA GLY A 330 -11.59 -5.25 -3.45
C GLY A 330 -10.30 -5.55 -4.23
N GLY A 331 -9.12 -5.31 -3.65
CA GLY A 331 -7.83 -5.64 -4.26
C GLY A 331 -7.48 -7.13 -4.26
N ALA A 332 -8.30 -7.97 -3.61
CA ALA A 332 -8.11 -9.42 -3.58
C ALA A 332 -8.04 -10.03 -4.99
N ASN A 333 -8.81 -9.47 -5.94
CA ASN A 333 -8.88 -9.94 -7.32
C ASN A 333 -7.52 -9.89 -8.03
N GLU A 334 -6.70 -8.88 -7.72
CA GLU A 334 -5.35 -8.72 -8.27
C GLU A 334 -4.34 -9.59 -7.51
N ALA A 335 -4.46 -9.68 -6.18
CA ALA A 335 -3.61 -10.54 -5.35
C ALA A 335 -3.70 -12.02 -5.75
N VAL A 336 -4.90 -12.47 -6.17
CA VAL A 336 -5.14 -13.80 -6.75
C VAL A 336 -4.31 -14.04 -8.03
N ILE A 337 -4.15 -13.04 -8.92
CA ILE A 337 -3.29 -13.21 -10.12
C ILE A 337 -1.85 -13.49 -9.70
N ASN A 338 -1.32 -12.70 -8.76
CA ASN A 338 0.08 -12.82 -8.37
C ASN A 338 0.33 -14.18 -7.70
N MET A 339 -0.59 -14.61 -6.84
CA MET A 339 -0.56 -15.95 -6.23
C MET A 339 -0.65 -17.06 -7.29
N LEU A 340 -1.52 -16.95 -8.29
CA LEU A 340 -1.64 -17.98 -9.33
C LEU A 340 -0.45 -18.04 -10.27
N LYS A 341 0.17 -16.89 -10.59
CA LYS A 341 1.43 -16.85 -11.35
C LYS A 341 2.57 -17.50 -10.56
N GLU A 342 2.59 -17.32 -9.24
CA GLU A 342 3.54 -17.99 -8.35
C GLU A 342 3.31 -19.51 -8.32
N ILE A 343 2.05 -19.95 -8.24
CA ILE A 343 1.68 -21.37 -8.29
C ILE A 343 2.06 -21.98 -9.65
N GLU A 344 1.77 -21.29 -10.76
CA GLU A 344 2.11 -21.71 -12.12
C GLU A 344 3.61 -21.95 -12.31
N GLN A 345 4.45 -21.11 -11.71
CA GLN A 345 5.91 -21.25 -11.76
C GLN A 345 6.45 -22.41 -10.90
N SER A 346 5.66 -22.94 -9.97
CA SER A 346 6.13 -23.91 -8.97
C SER A 346 5.87 -25.37 -9.30
N GLU A 347 5.09 -25.66 -10.36
CA GLU A 347 4.61 -26.99 -10.80
C GLU A 347 3.85 -27.86 -9.75
N ASP A 348 3.80 -27.50 -8.47
CA ASP A 348 3.20 -28.29 -7.39
C ASP A 348 2.05 -27.54 -6.66
N ILE A 349 0.85 -27.65 -7.21
CA ILE A 349 -0.38 -27.04 -6.69
C ILE A 349 -0.77 -27.60 -5.31
N ASP A 350 -0.53 -28.89 -5.06
CA ASP A 350 -0.97 -29.58 -3.84
C ASP A 350 -0.28 -29.01 -2.60
N LYS A 351 1.00 -28.66 -2.75
CA LYS A 351 1.78 -28.00 -1.68
C LYS A 351 1.25 -26.63 -1.29
N PHE A 352 0.72 -25.85 -2.23
CA PHE A 352 0.10 -24.55 -1.92
C PHE A 352 -1.26 -24.71 -1.23
N ILE A 353 -2.01 -25.76 -1.57
CA ILE A 353 -3.26 -26.11 -0.88
C ILE A 353 -2.96 -26.57 0.56
N GLU A 354 -1.92 -27.37 0.78
CA GLU A 354 -1.49 -27.78 2.13
C GLU A 354 -1.08 -26.58 2.99
N LYS A 355 -0.26 -25.67 2.44
CA LYS A 355 0.11 -24.41 3.13
C LYS A 355 -1.11 -23.60 3.53
N ALA A 356 -2.08 -23.44 2.63
CA ALA A 356 -3.28 -22.65 2.91
C ALA A 356 -4.20 -23.29 3.98
N LYS A 357 -4.11 -24.61 4.17
CA LYS A 357 -4.87 -25.36 5.20
C LYS A 357 -4.18 -25.39 6.56
N ASP A 358 -2.89 -25.04 6.64
CA ASP A 358 -2.17 -24.96 7.92
C ASP A 358 -2.47 -23.61 8.61
N ASP A 359 -3.08 -23.68 9.79
CA ASP A 359 -3.35 -22.49 10.61
C ASP A 359 -2.07 -21.80 11.12
N LYS A 360 -0.93 -22.49 11.10
CA LYS A 360 0.38 -21.97 11.51
C LYS A 360 1.19 -21.37 10.36
N ASP A 361 0.79 -21.60 9.11
CA ASP A 361 1.45 -21.03 7.94
C ASP A 361 0.85 -19.64 7.62
N PRO A 362 1.69 -18.60 7.40
CA PRO A 362 1.22 -17.27 7.03
C PRO A 362 0.58 -17.22 5.63
N PHE A 363 0.78 -18.22 4.79
CA PHE A 363 0.19 -18.31 3.46
C PHE A 363 -1.33 -18.53 3.56
N LYS A 364 -2.09 -17.64 2.93
CA LYS A 364 -3.54 -17.79 2.75
C LYS A 364 -3.86 -17.76 1.27
N LEU A 365 -4.79 -18.62 0.88
CA LEU A 365 -5.38 -18.62 -0.45
C LEU A 365 -6.15 -17.30 -0.63
N MET A 366 -5.51 -16.34 -1.31
CA MET A 366 -6.13 -15.04 -1.59
C MET A 366 -7.38 -15.27 -2.43
N GLY A 367 -8.46 -14.55 -2.12
CA GLY A 367 -9.76 -14.76 -2.77
C GLY A 367 -10.43 -16.08 -2.39
N PHE A 368 -10.11 -16.66 -1.23
CA PHE A 368 -10.85 -17.79 -0.65
C PHE A 368 -11.29 -17.49 0.77
N GLY A 369 -12.55 -17.84 1.07
CA GLY A 369 -13.21 -17.53 2.33
C GLY A 369 -13.91 -16.18 2.29
N HIS A 370 -15.12 -16.11 2.85
CA HIS A 370 -15.94 -14.91 2.81
C HIS A 370 -16.29 -14.46 4.24
N ARG A 371 -16.18 -13.15 4.51
CA ARG A 371 -16.37 -12.60 5.87
C ARG A 371 -17.77 -12.85 6.45
N VAL A 372 -18.77 -12.87 5.56
CA VAL A 372 -20.20 -13.08 5.90
C VAL A 372 -20.67 -14.49 5.53
N TYR A 373 -20.57 -14.92 4.26
CA TYR A 373 -20.93 -16.28 3.85
C TYR A 373 -20.01 -17.36 4.44
N LYS A 374 -20.57 -18.24 5.29
CA LYS A 374 -19.82 -19.35 5.89
C LYS A 374 -19.76 -20.58 5.01
N ASN A 375 -20.85 -20.84 4.28
CA ASN A 375 -21.04 -22.06 3.51
C ASN A 375 -20.76 -21.87 2.01
N TYR A 376 -21.37 -20.84 1.41
CA TYR A 376 -21.30 -20.61 -0.03
C TYR A 376 -21.73 -19.17 -0.39
N ASP A 377 -21.10 -18.58 -1.40
CA ASP A 377 -21.47 -17.26 -1.94
C ASP A 377 -22.52 -17.39 -3.06
N PRO A 378 -23.76 -16.87 -2.89
CA PRO A 378 -24.81 -16.99 -3.90
C PRO A 378 -24.42 -16.42 -5.27
N ARG A 379 -23.53 -15.42 -5.31
CA ARG A 379 -23.11 -14.74 -6.53
C ARG A 379 -22.23 -15.62 -7.39
N ALA A 380 -21.40 -16.46 -6.77
CA ALA A 380 -20.53 -17.39 -7.47
C ALA A 380 -21.33 -18.36 -8.36
N ARG A 381 -22.54 -18.77 -7.92
CA ARG A 381 -23.39 -19.69 -8.70
C ARG A 381 -23.82 -19.07 -10.02
N ILE A 382 -24.32 -17.84 -9.96
CA ILE A 382 -24.86 -17.11 -11.11
C ILE A 382 -23.74 -16.83 -12.11
N LEU A 383 -22.56 -16.46 -11.61
CA LEU A 383 -21.41 -16.16 -12.45
C LEU A 383 -20.81 -17.41 -13.09
N LYS A 384 -20.89 -18.57 -12.43
CA LYS A 384 -20.42 -19.83 -12.99
C LYS A 384 -21.11 -20.13 -14.33
N ASP A 385 -22.42 -19.93 -14.38
CA ASP A 385 -23.21 -20.16 -15.60
C ASP A 385 -22.84 -19.15 -16.70
N ALA A 386 -22.68 -17.87 -16.35
CA ALA A 386 -22.20 -16.84 -17.28
C ALA A 386 -20.78 -17.12 -17.80
N CYS A 387 -19.90 -17.64 -16.94
CA CYS A 387 -18.54 -18.03 -17.31
C CYS A 387 -18.54 -19.17 -18.32
N HIS A 388 -19.33 -20.21 -18.10
CA HIS A 388 -19.49 -21.30 -19.08
C HIS A 388 -20.03 -20.79 -20.42
N GLU A 389 -21.01 -19.88 -20.42
CA GLU A 389 -21.57 -19.29 -21.64
C GLU A 389 -20.49 -18.53 -22.43
N VAL A 390 -19.71 -17.68 -21.76
CA VAL A 390 -18.60 -16.91 -22.36
C VAL A 390 -17.52 -17.83 -22.93
N LEU A 391 -17.08 -18.82 -22.15
CA LEU A 391 -16.00 -19.72 -22.55
C LEU A 391 -16.38 -20.66 -23.69
N SER A 392 -17.65 -21.07 -23.78
CA SER A 392 -18.12 -21.95 -24.86
C SER A 392 -18.01 -21.33 -26.25
N LYS A 393 -17.95 -19.98 -26.33
CA LYS A 393 -17.92 -19.21 -27.57
C LYS A 393 -16.52 -18.66 -27.91
N LEU A 394 -15.51 -18.97 -27.10
CA LEU A 394 -14.12 -18.57 -27.34
C LEU A 394 -13.30 -19.78 -27.77
N GLU A 395 -12.49 -19.62 -28.82
CA GLU A 395 -11.60 -20.67 -29.31
C GLU A 395 -10.55 -21.02 -28.23
N GLN A 396 -10.39 -22.32 -27.99
CA GLN A 396 -9.65 -22.88 -26.85
C GLN A 396 -8.13 -22.64 -26.95
N ASN A 397 -7.60 -21.52 -26.48
CA ASN A 397 -6.13 -21.35 -26.33
C ASN A 397 -5.72 -20.41 -25.18
N ASN A 398 -6.46 -20.39 -24.06
CA ASN A 398 -6.03 -19.65 -22.87
C ASN A 398 -5.44 -20.61 -21.81
N GLU A 399 -4.12 -20.57 -21.61
CA GLU A 399 -3.40 -21.41 -20.61
C GLU A 399 -3.89 -21.15 -19.17
N LEU A 400 -4.27 -19.91 -18.84
CA LEU A 400 -4.89 -19.57 -17.55
C LEU A 400 -6.23 -20.29 -17.34
N LEU A 401 -6.96 -20.58 -18.43
CA LEU A 401 -8.18 -21.37 -18.37
C LEU A 401 -7.88 -22.85 -18.08
N LYS A 402 -6.76 -23.39 -18.56
CA LYS A 402 -6.34 -24.76 -18.24
C LYS A 402 -5.96 -24.90 -16.77
N ILE A 403 -5.27 -23.90 -16.20
CA ILE A 403 -4.95 -23.85 -14.76
C ILE A 403 -6.22 -23.66 -13.93
N ALA A 404 -7.13 -22.77 -14.36
CA ALA A 404 -8.44 -22.59 -13.71
C ALA A 404 -9.30 -23.86 -13.79
N LYS A 405 -9.20 -24.65 -14.87
CA LYS A 405 -9.81 -25.98 -15.02
C LYS A 405 -9.15 -27.07 -14.15
N LYS A 406 -7.85 -26.96 -13.85
CA LYS A 406 -7.18 -27.84 -12.86
C LYS A 406 -7.56 -27.48 -11.42
N LEU A 407 -7.79 -26.19 -11.16
CA LEU A 407 -8.29 -25.66 -9.89
C LEU A 407 -9.83 -25.63 -9.82
N GLU A 408 -10.54 -26.17 -10.81
CA GLU A 408 -11.96 -25.92 -11.12
C GLU A 408 -12.90 -26.18 -9.96
N GLU A 409 -12.68 -27.27 -9.23
CA GLU A 409 -13.54 -27.65 -8.11
C GLU A 409 -13.42 -26.69 -6.91
N ILE A 410 -12.27 -26.02 -6.80
CA ILE A 410 -11.95 -25.04 -5.75
C ILE A 410 -12.30 -23.63 -6.24
N ALA A 411 -11.84 -23.24 -7.43
CA ALA A 411 -12.02 -21.92 -8.02
C ALA A 411 -13.48 -21.58 -8.41
N LEU A 412 -14.30 -22.56 -8.82
CA LEU A 412 -15.71 -22.32 -9.17
C LEU A 412 -16.63 -22.18 -7.94
N LYS A 413 -16.07 -22.20 -6.72
CA LYS A 413 -16.79 -21.89 -5.49
C LYS A 413 -16.65 -20.44 -5.05
N ASP A 414 -15.80 -19.66 -5.72
CA ASP A 414 -15.52 -18.27 -5.38
C ASP A 414 -15.89 -17.32 -6.53
N GLU A 415 -16.67 -16.28 -6.22
CA GLU A 415 -17.12 -15.30 -7.20
C GLU A 415 -15.94 -14.57 -7.87
N TYR A 416 -14.93 -14.15 -7.11
CA TYR A 416 -13.85 -13.31 -7.62
C TYR A 416 -13.01 -14.06 -8.65
N PHE A 417 -12.83 -15.37 -8.45
CA PHE A 417 -12.20 -16.25 -9.43
C PHE A 417 -13.00 -16.33 -10.74
N ILE A 418 -14.32 -16.44 -10.66
CA ILE A 418 -15.18 -16.57 -11.84
C ILE A 418 -15.25 -15.27 -12.63
N VAL A 419 -15.43 -14.13 -11.95
CA VAL A 419 -15.36 -12.79 -12.58
C VAL A 419 -14.05 -12.63 -13.34
N ARG A 420 -12.93 -13.04 -12.75
CA ARG A 420 -11.62 -12.98 -13.39
C ARG A 420 -11.54 -13.78 -14.68
N ILE A 421 -12.06 -15.01 -14.69
CA ILE A 421 -12.05 -15.85 -15.90
C ILE A 421 -12.84 -15.15 -17.00
N ILE A 422 -14.00 -14.59 -16.68
CA ILE A 422 -14.82 -13.82 -17.63
C ILE A 422 -14.07 -12.57 -18.12
N MET A 423 -13.48 -11.78 -17.23
CA MET A 423 -12.77 -10.54 -17.60
C MET A 423 -11.54 -10.81 -18.48
N ASN A 424 -10.75 -11.84 -18.16
CA ASN A 424 -9.62 -12.26 -19.00
C ASN A 424 -10.10 -12.77 -20.37
N ALA A 425 -11.23 -13.47 -20.41
CA ALA A 425 -11.85 -13.94 -21.64
C ALA A 425 -12.37 -12.78 -22.53
N ILE A 426 -12.62 -11.60 -21.94
CA ILE A 426 -12.99 -10.36 -22.62
C ILE A 426 -11.73 -9.51 -22.96
N ASP A 427 -10.52 -9.97 -22.67
CA ASP A 427 -9.25 -9.22 -22.81
C ASP A 427 -9.16 -7.96 -21.92
N ILE A 428 -9.83 -7.97 -20.76
CA ILE A 428 -9.67 -6.94 -19.73
C ILE A 428 -8.50 -7.32 -18.82
N PRO A 429 -7.50 -6.44 -18.62
CA PRO A 429 -6.35 -6.72 -17.80
C PRO A 429 -6.67 -6.71 -16.31
N SER A 430 -5.94 -7.56 -15.58
CA SER A 430 -5.93 -7.72 -14.11
C SER A 430 -6.05 -6.43 -13.30
N ASN A 431 -5.30 -5.39 -13.65
CA ASN A 431 -5.27 -4.10 -12.96
C ASN A 431 -6.56 -3.26 -13.14
N MET A 432 -7.46 -3.67 -14.04
CA MET A 432 -8.77 -3.05 -14.26
C MET A 432 -9.91 -3.73 -13.51
N PHE A 433 -9.67 -4.87 -12.85
CA PHE A 433 -10.74 -5.60 -12.15
C PHE A 433 -11.33 -4.77 -11.00
N THR A 434 -10.49 -4.19 -10.15
CA THR A 434 -10.94 -3.36 -9.03
C THR A 434 -11.59 -2.05 -9.48
N PRO A 435 -11.10 -1.34 -10.52
CA PRO A 435 -11.84 -0.21 -11.11
C PRO A 435 -13.23 -0.58 -11.64
N ILE A 436 -13.37 -1.73 -12.29
CA ILE A 436 -14.66 -2.22 -12.79
C ILE A 436 -15.58 -2.61 -11.63
N PHE A 437 -15.02 -3.18 -10.56
CA PHE A 437 -15.75 -3.39 -9.33
C PHE A 437 -16.21 -2.05 -8.74
N ALA A 438 -15.34 -1.04 -8.66
CA ALA A 438 -15.70 0.30 -8.20
C ALA A 438 -16.81 0.96 -9.04
N LEU A 439 -16.81 0.73 -10.37
CA LEU A 439 -17.86 1.16 -11.28
C LEU A 439 -19.22 0.62 -10.84
N ALA A 440 -19.34 -0.70 -10.68
CA ALA A 440 -20.58 -1.32 -10.25
C ALA A 440 -20.98 -0.87 -8.84
N ARG A 441 -20.02 -0.88 -7.91
CA ARG A 441 -20.22 -0.59 -6.49
C ARG A 441 -20.58 0.88 -6.22
N THR A 442 -20.28 1.78 -7.14
CA THR A 442 -20.70 3.19 -7.02
C THR A 442 -22.21 3.32 -6.86
N THR A 443 -23.00 2.46 -7.51
CA THR A 443 -24.46 2.42 -7.35
C THR A 443 -24.86 2.20 -5.90
N GLY A 444 -24.29 1.18 -5.24
CA GLY A 444 -24.51 0.88 -3.83
C GLY A 444 -24.05 2.03 -2.95
N TRP A 445 -22.82 2.53 -3.14
CA TRP A 445 -22.29 3.64 -2.36
C TRP A 445 -23.15 4.90 -2.41
N VAL A 446 -23.60 5.30 -3.61
CA VAL A 446 -24.51 6.44 -3.79
C VAL A 446 -25.82 6.19 -3.05
N THR A 447 -26.42 5.01 -3.22
CA THR A 447 -27.70 4.66 -2.58
C THR A 447 -27.57 4.69 -1.05
N GLN A 448 -26.50 4.11 -0.51
CA GLN A 448 -26.19 4.04 0.92
C GLN A 448 -25.94 5.44 1.50
N TRP A 449 -25.26 6.31 0.75
CA TRP A 449 -25.05 7.70 1.12
C TRP A 449 -26.37 8.49 1.16
N TYR A 450 -27.24 8.34 0.15
CA TYR A 450 -28.56 8.98 0.12
C TYR A 450 -29.48 8.50 1.25
N GLU A 451 -29.47 7.20 1.57
CA GLU A 451 -30.21 6.70 2.74
C GLU A 451 -29.69 7.32 4.04
N MET A 452 -28.36 7.41 4.18
CA MET A 452 -27.72 8.00 5.36
C MET A 452 -28.05 9.49 5.54
N ILE A 453 -27.96 10.33 4.51
CA ILE A 453 -28.25 11.77 4.64
C ILE A 453 -29.75 12.07 4.87
N ASN A 454 -30.64 11.18 4.44
CA ASN A 454 -32.08 11.31 4.65
C ASN A 454 -32.55 10.74 6.01
N ASP A 455 -31.74 9.89 6.64
CA ASP A 455 -32.04 9.32 7.94
C ASP A 455 -31.89 10.37 9.05
N LYS A 456 -33.01 10.63 9.74
CA LYS A 456 -33.08 11.61 10.84
C LYS A 456 -32.34 11.15 12.10
N GLU A 457 -32.03 9.86 12.21
CA GLU A 457 -31.22 9.32 13.30
C GLU A 457 -29.72 9.47 13.05
N THR A 458 -29.30 9.71 11.81
CA THR A 458 -27.89 9.90 11.44
C THR A 458 -27.28 11.05 12.22
N LYS A 459 -26.09 10.79 12.77
CA LYS A 459 -25.20 11.76 13.40
C LYS A 459 -23.80 11.57 12.85
N ILE A 460 -22.94 12.55 13.03
CA ILE A 460 -21.50 12.41 12.75
C ILE A 460 -20.95 11.17 13.47
N CYS A 461 -20.32 10.28 12.72
CA CYS A 461 -19.69 9.09 13.25
C CYS A 461 -18.44 9.47 14.06
N ARG A 462 -18.42 9.13 15.35
CA ARG A 462 -17.31 9.46 16.27
C ARG A 462 -17.04 8.30 17.24
N PRO A 463 -16.33 7.25 16.78
CA PRO A 463 -16.05 6.08 17.61
C PRO A 463 -15.18 6.41 18.82
N ARG A 464 -15.16 5.49 19.80
CA ARG A 464 -14.36 5.60 21.03
C ARG A 464 -13.19 4.62 21.02
N GLN A 465 -12.29 4.79 21.96
CA GLN A 465 -11.11 3.93 22.14
C GLN A 465 -11.03 3.42 23.57
N LEU A 466 -10.43 2.24 23.74
CA LEU A 466 -9.98 1.74 25.03
C LEU A 466 -8.52 2.20 25.22
N TYR A 467 -8.31 3.15 26.12
CA TYR A 467 -7.01 3.79 26.32
C TYR A 467 -6.20 3.08 27.40
N PHE A 468 -4.99 2.63 27.06
CA PHE A 468 -4.04 2.03 27.99
C PHE A 468 -2.83 2.97 28.11
N ALA A 469 -2.71 3.66 29.25
CA ALA A 469 -1.49 4.38 29.61
C ALA A 469 -1.18 4.18 31.08
N LEU A 470 0.10 3.97 31.40
CA LEU A 470 0.58 3.94 32.77
C LEU A 470 0.49 5.35 33.35
N SER A 471 -0.28 5.50 34.43
CA SER A 471 -0.36 6.75 35.18
C SER A 471 0.14 6.55 36.61
N ASN A 472 0.64 7.62 37.23
CA ASN A 472 1.10 7.59 38.62
C ASN A 472 0.00 7.19 39.63
N THR A 473 -1.27 7.10 39.20
CA THR A 473 -2.41 6.72 40.05
C THR A 473 -2.73 5.22 40.05
N GLU A 474 -2.21 4.44 39.09
CA GLU A 474 -2.47 2.99 38.98
C GLU A 474 -1.82 2.16 40.09
N GLY A 475 -0.83 2.71 40.79
CA GLY A 475 -0.05 1.99 41.81
C GLY A 475 -0.91 1.34 42.90
N LYS A 476 -1.98 2.00 43.35
CA LYS A 476 -2.87 1.45 44.40
C LYS A 476 -3.62 0.19 43.93
N ARG A 477 -4.07 0.17 42.68
CA ARG A 477 -4.78 -0.97 42.10
C ARG A 477 -3.83 -2.15 41.90
N LEU A 478 -2.65 -1.88 41.34
CA LEU A 478 -1.62 -2.90 41.12
C LEU A 478 -1.18 -3.57 42.43
N ILE A 479 -1.04 -2.81 43.52
CA ILE A 479 -0.74 -3.36 44.85
C ILE A 479 -1.88 -4.25 45.36
N ALA A 480 -3.14 -3.83 45.19
CA ALA A 480 -4.30 -4.60 45.62
C ALA A 480 -4.50 -5.91 44.83
N ASP A 481 -4.20 -5.90 43.53
CA ASP A 481 -4.30 -7.07 42.66
C ASP A 481 -3.16 -8.08 42.92
N LEU A 482 -1.95 -7.58 43.22
CA LEU A 482 -0.78 -8.40 43.52
C LEU A 482 -0.93 -9.21 44.83
N LYS A 483 -1.49 -8.61 45.88
CA LYS A 483 -1.69 -9.23 47.22
C LYS A 483 -0.38 -9.81 47.79
N GLU A 484 -0.39 -11.07 48.22
CA GLU A 484 0.78 -11.80 48.74
C GLU A 484 1.57 -12.50 47.63
N ASN A 485 1.17 -12.37 46.36
CA ASN A 485 1.88 -12.97 45.26
C ASN A 485 3.13 -12.17 44.92
N PHE A 486 4.15 -12.89 44.46
CA PHE A 486 5.39 -12.28 44.00
C PHE A 486 5.38 -11.97 42.50
N VAL A 487 4.36 -12.40 41.76
CA VAL A 487 4.23 -12.22 40.31
C VAL A 487 2.79 -11.84 39.96
N MET A 488 2.62 -10.90 39.03
CA MET A 488 1.35 -10.55 38.41
C MET A 488 1.52 -10.43 36.89
N LEU A 489 0.74 -11.18 36.11
CA LEU A 489 0.75 -11.10 34.64
C LEU A 489 -0.26 -10.06 34.17
N MET A 490 0.21 -8.94 33.64
CA MET A 490 -0.63 -7.90 33.04
C MET A 490 -0.83 -8.16 31.55
N ARG A 491 -2.09 -8.31 31.15
CA ARG A 491 -2.49 -8.64 29.77
C ARG A 491 -1.84 -7.79 28.67
N ASN A 492 -1.63 -6.49 28.91
CA ASN A 492 -1.13 -5.54 27.91
C ASN A 492 0.25 -4.95 28.23
N HIS A 493 0.82 -5.29 29.38
CA HIS A 493 2.04 -4.64 29.89
C HIS A 493 3.09 -5.65 30.40
N GLY A 494 2.86 -6.96 30.18
CA GLY A 494 3.79 -8.02 30.57
C GLY A 494 3.68 -8.40 32.06
N SER A 495 4.71 -9.08 32.57
CA SER A 495 4.79 -9.53 33.96
C SER A 495 5.33 -8.43 34.89
N ILE A 496 4.68 -8.24 36.03
CA ILE A 496 5.24 -7.56 37.21
C ILE A 496 5.71 -8.63 38.18
N THR A 497 6.92 -8.45 38.70
CA THR A 497 7.45 -9.32 39.76
C THR A 497 7.91 -8.46 40.93
N CYS A 498 7.55 -8.85 42.14
CA CYS A 498 7.82 -8.14 43.38
C CYS A 498 8.57 -9.04 44.35
N GLY A 499 9.64 -8.50 44.93
CA GLY A 499 10.41 -9.12 46.01
C GLY A 499 10.68 -8.08 47.09
N ARG A 500 11.16 -8.51 48.26
CA ARG A 500 11.59 -7.61 49.34
C ARG A 500 12.78 -6.76 48.90
N THR A 501 13.55 -7.27 47.94
CA THR A 501 14.66 -6.60 47.28
C THR A 501 14.54 -6.74 45.76
N ILE A 502 15.28 -5.93 45.01
CA ILE A 502 15.35 -6.02 43.53
C ILE A 502 15.89 -7.39 43.10
N GLN A 503 16.85 -7.91 43.86
CA GLN A 503 17.48 -9.21 43.67
C GLN A 503 16.45 -10.35 43.76
N GLU A 504 15.60 -10.29 44.78
CA GLU A 504 14.55 -11.27 44.99
C GLU A 504 13.46 -11.17 43.91
N ALA A 505 13.08 -9.96 43.49
CA ALA A 505 12.13 -9.76 42.39
C ALA A 505 12.66 -10.34 41.07
N MET A 506 13.96 -10.17 40.79
CA MET A 506 14.61 -10.72 39.60
C MET A 506 14.72 -12.24 39.66
N PHE A 507 14.98 -12.80 40.85
CA PHE A 507 14.97 -14.23 41.09
C PHE A 507 13.63 -14.86 40.73
N TYR A 508 12.53 -14.30 41.23
CA TYR A 508 11.18 -14.78 40.88
C TYR A 508 10.87 -14.64 39.39
N THR A 509 11.35 -13.57 38.74
CA THR A 509 11.15 -13.36 37.30
C THR A 509 11.85 -14.44 36.49
N TYR A 510 13.11 -14.74 36.80
CA TYR A 510 13.88 -15.78 36.13
C TYR A 510 13.22 -17.16 36.26
N HIS A 511 12.82 -17.54 37.47
CA HIS A 511 12.21 -18.85 37.70
C HIS A 511 10.83 -18.98 37.04
N LEU A 512 10.04 -17.90 36.99
CA LEU A 512 8.79 -17.87 36.22
C LEU A 512 9.06 -18.14 34.74
N GLU A 513 10.07 -17.49 34.17
CA GLU A 513 10.43 -17.68 32.76
C GLU A 513 10.88 -19.11 32.47
N GLN A 514 11.72 -19.70 33.34
CA GLN A 514 12.15 -21.09 33.21
C GLN A 514 10.99 -22.07 33.34
N ALA A 515 10.05 -21.84 34.25
CA ALA A 515 8.86 -22.65 34.40
C ALA A 515 7.98 -22.59 33.13
N CYS A 516 7.72 -21.39 32.60
CA CYS A 516 6.97 -21.21 31.35
C CYS A 516 7.65 -21.87 30.16
N LYS A 517 8.97 -21.70 30.00
CA LYS A 517 9.75 -22.36 28.94
C LYS A 517 9.67 -23.87 29.02
N THR A 518 9.82 -24.42 30.23
CA THR A 518 9.72 -25.86 30.48
C THR A 518 8.34 -26.39 30.11
N GLN A 519 7.27 -25.68 30.48
CA GLN A 519 5.90 -26.05 30.11
C GLN A 519 5.68 -26.01 28.60
N CYS A 520 6.12 -24.96 27.90
CA CYS A 520 6.02 -24.86 26.45
C CYS A 520 6.78 -25.99 25.74
N LEU A 521 8.01 -26.29 26.19
CA LEU A 521 8.80 -27.40 25.65
C LEU A 521 8.12 -28.75 25.89
N THR A 522 7.52 -28.95 27.06
CA THR A 522 6.83 -30.19 27.39
C THR A 522 5.55 -30.36 26.58
N LEU A 523 4.77 -29.29 26.38
CA LEU A 523 3.58 -29.28 25.51
C LEU A 523 3.93 -29.57 24.05
N ALA A 524 5.07 -29.08 23.56
CA ALA A 524 5.54 -29.34 22.21
C ALA A 524 5.88 -30.82 21.94
N MET A 525 6.09 -31.62 22.98
CA MET A 525 6.41 -33.05 22.85
C MET A 525 5.19 -33.95 22.57
N ASN A 526 3.96 -33.38 22.56
CA ASN A 526 2.70 -34.09 22.27
C ASN A 526 2.52 -35.39 23.11
N ARG A 527 2.96 -35.36 24.37
CA ARG A 527 2.79 -36.43 25.36
C ARG A 527 1.88 -35.97 26.49
N GLU A 528 1.21 -36.92 27.13
CA GLU A 528 0.35 -36.67 28.28
C GLU A 528 1.21 -36.21 29.49
N LEU A 529 0.88 -35.03 30.02
CA LEU A 529 1.61 -34.39 31.12
C LEU A 529 1.21 -35.01 32.47
N SER A 530 2.16 -35.63 33.16
CA SER A 530 1.98 -36.04 34.55
C SER A 530 2.22 -34.85 35.49
N ILE A 531 1.15 -34.29 36.04
CA ILE A 531 1.22 -33.17 36.98
C ILE A 531 1.56 -33.71 38.38
N PRO A 532 2.57 -33.17 39.10
CA PRO A 532 2.83 -33.54 40.48
C PRO A 532 1.60 -33.29 41.37
N SER A 533 1.37 -34.15 42.36
CA SER A 533 0.26 -33.98 43.30
C SER A 533 0.39 -32.69 44.11
N GLU A 534 -0.74 -32.12 44.52
CA GLU A 534 -0.82 -30.85 45.27
C GLU A 534 0.01 -30.86 46.57
N GLU A 535 0.16 -32.01 47.23
CA GLU A 535 1.04 -32.20 48.38
C GLU A 535 2.53 -32.00 48.05
N ILE A 536 2.98 -32.50 46.90
CA ILE A 536 4.37 -32.36 46.43
C ILE A 536 4.64 -30.90 46.07
N CYS A 537 3.71 -30.25 45.36
CA CYS A 537 3.80 -28.84 45.04
C CYS A 537 3.83 -27.97 46.30
N SER A 538 2.95 -28.25 47.27
CA SER A 538 2.89 -27.51 48.54
C SER A 538 4.16 -27.68 49.37
N LYS A 539 4.73 -28.89 49.40
CA LYS A 539 6.01 -29.14 50.06
C LYS A 539 7.16 -28.38 49.38
N ALA A 540 7.24 -28.41 48.05
CA ALA A 540 8.27 -27.69 47.30
C ALA A 540 8.19 -26.16 47.51
N VAL A 541 6.97 -25.60 47.58
CA VAL A 541 6.75 -24.17 47.91
C VAL A 541 7.22 -23.87 49.33
N LYS A 542 6.88 -24.74 50.29
CA LYS A 542 7.28 -24.57 51.70
C LYS A 542 8.80 -24.64 51.86
N ASP A 543 9.45 -25.58 51.18
CA ASP A 543 10.90 -25.72 51.15
C ASP A 543 11.56 -24.48 50.51
N LEU A 544 11.01 -23.96 49.41
CA LEU A 544 11.48 -22.73 48.76
C LEU A 544 11.35 -21.50 49.68
N LEU A 545 10.23 -21.37 50.40
CA LEU A 545 9.98 -20.27 51.33
C LEU A 545 10.75 -20.40 52.65
N SER A 546 11.22 -21.61 52.99
CA SER A 546 12.00 -21.88 54.21
C SER A 546 13.47 -21.44 54.14
N PHE A 547 13.98 -21.09 52.95
CA PHE A 547 15.28 -20.45 52.80
C PHE A 547 15.21 -19.00 53.32
N GLU A 548 15.39 -18.85 54.63
CA GLU A 548 15.45 -17.55 55.29
C GLU A 548 16.69 -16.77 54.83
N SER A 549 16.43 -15.57 54.30
CA SER A 549 17.37 -14.50 53.92
C SER A 549 18.31 -14.80 52.73
N ASN A 550 18.24 -13.92 51.73
CA ASN A 550 19.19 -13.76 50.60
C ASN A 550 18.88 -14.52 49.29
N LEU A 551 17.61 -14.85 49.04
CA LEU A 551 17.15 -15.36 47.73
C LEU A 551 17.52 -14.39 46.59
N GLY A 552 18.24 -14.91 45.60
CA GLY A 552 18.70 -14.14 44.46
C GLY A 552 19.88 -13.21 44.72
N GLU A 553 20.44 -13.11 45.93
CA GLU A 553 21.52 -12.15 46.22
C GLU A 553 22.85 -12.57 45.56
N ARG A 554 23.20 -13.86 45.65
CA ARG A 554 24.38 -14.43 44.96
C ARG A 554 24.18 -14.42 43.45
N ASP A 555 22.99 -14.81 43.01
CA ASP A 555 22.60 -14.82 41.60
C ASP A 555 22.60 -13.41 41.03
N TRP A 556 22.14 -12.41 41.78
CA TRP A 556 22.19 -11.01 41.40
C TRP A 556 23.61 -10.51 41.21
N HIS A 557 24.54 -10.82 42.11
CA HIS A 557 25.93 -10.46 41.87
C HIS A 557 26.53 -11.18 40.65
N ALA A 558 26.08 -12.40 40.33
CA ALA A 558 26.48 -13.10 39.12
C ALA A 558 25.82 -12.49 37.86
N TRP A 559 24.54 -12.16 37.91
CA TRP A 559 23.77 -11.51 36.84
C TRP A 559 24.23 -10.09 36.61
N VAL A 560 24.50 -9.30 37.65
CA VAL A 560 25.12 -7.97 37.53
C VAL A 560 26.53 -8.10 36.97
N ARG A 561 27.30 -9.15 37.28
CA ARG A 561 28.59 -9.40 36.59
C ARG A 561 28.40 -9.77 35.12
N LEU A 562 27.42 -10.60 34.79
CA LEU A 562 27.09 -10.97 33.41
C LEU A 562 26.50 -9.80 32.61
N ILE A 563 25.70 -8.94 33.25
CA ILE A 563 25.11 -7.72 32.70
C ILE A 563 26.17 -6.63 32.61
N LYS A 564 27.04 -6.44 33.59
CA LYS A 564 28.21 -5.54 33.42
C LYS A 564 29.12 -6.02 32.30
N ASN A 565 29.25 -7.32 32.11
CA ASN A 565 29.96 -7.89 30.97
C ASN A 565 29.13 -7.89 29.65
N LYS A 566 27.83 -7.53 29.67
CA LYS A 566 26.91 -7.52 28.49
C LYS A 566 26.22 -6.17 28.19
N VAL A 567 26.22 -5.20 29.11
CA VAL A 567 25.38 -3.98 29.13
C VAL A 567 26.17 -2.75 29.58
N GLU A 568 27.28 -2.91 30.31
CA GLU A 568 28.27 -1.83 30.38
C GLU A 568 29.27 -2.05 29.23
N PRO A 569 29.18 -1.30 28.11
CA PRO A 569 30.40 -1.05 27.37
C PRO A 569 31.38 -0.42 28.39
N PRO A 570 32.66 -0.78 28.36
CA PRO A 570 33.63 -0.25 29.28
C PRO A 570 33.52 1.27 29.24
N SER A 571 33.06 1.88 30.34
CA SER A 571 32.69 3.29 30.43
C SER A 571 33.91 4.23 30.43
N GLU A 572 34.96 3.86 29.69
CA GLU A 572 36.24 4.55 29.58
C GLU A 572 37.11 4.10 28.37
N LYS A 573 36.58 3.41 27.34
CA LYS A 573 37.43 2.71 26.34
C LYS A 573 37.37 3.18 24.88
N TYR A 574 36.75 4.31 24.58
CA TYR A 574 36.86 4.88 23.22
C TYR A 574 37.68 6.15 23.21
N MET A 575 38.57 6.24 22.24
CA MET A 575 39.42 7.41 22.01
C MET A 575 38.83 8.20 20.84
N LEU A 576 38.41 9.44 21.09
CA LEU A 576 38.11 10.38 20.02
C LEU A 576 39.43 11.01 19.58
N ILE A 577 39.86 10.69 18.36
CA ILE A 577 41.10 11.19 17.78
C ILE A 577 40.80 12.51 17.09
N SER A 578 41.45 13.57 17.57
CA SER A 578 41.25 14.94 17.08
C SER A 578 42.55 15.63 16.65
N THR A 579 43.67 14.90 16.63
CA THR A 579 44.97 15.40 16.18
C THR A 579 45.70 14.35 15.33
N THR A 580 46.61 14.79 14.47
CA THR A 580 47.43 13.89 13.64
C THR A 580 48.36 13.02 14.46
N SER A 581 48.95 13.53 15.55
CA SER A 581 49.84 12.76 16.43
C SER A 581 49.11 11.59 17.10
N GLU A 582 47.91 11.84 17.65
CA GLU A 582 47.07 10.79 18.24
C GLU A 582 46.67 9.73 17.21
N LEU A 583 46.43 10.17 15.97
CA LEU A 583 46.08 9.28 14.86
C LEU A 583 47.25 8.38 14.46
N GLU A 584 48.45 8.96 14.34
CA GLU A 584 49.69 8.23 14.05
C GLU A 584 49.95 7.17 15.12
N ASP A 585 50.02 7.57 16.40
CA ASP A 585 50.28 6.68 17.53
C ASP A 585 49.27 5.51 17.57
N THR A 586 47.98 5.80 17.39
CA THR A 586 46.93 4.78 17.42
C THR A 586 47.02 3.83 16.22
N CYS A 587 47.38 4.35 15.03
CA CYS A 587 47.55 3.52 13.84
C CYS A 587 48.78 2.62 13.94
N GLU A 588 49.89 3.13 14.46
CA GLU A 588 51.11 2.35 14.69
C GLU A 588 50.88 1.23 15.72
N GLU A 589 50.17 1.52 16.81
CA GLU A 589 49.74 0.53 17.79
C GLU A 589 48.92 -0.60 17.13
N LEU A 590 47.90 -0.24 16.33
CA LEU A 590 47.06 -1.20 15.63
C LEU A 590 47.88 -2.07 14.66
N ILE A 591 48.78 -1.46 13.89
CA ILE A 591 49.65 -2.20 12.95
C ILE A 591 50.58 -3.15 13.70
N ALA A 592 51.14 -2.74 14.84
CA ALA A 592 52.02 -3.57 15.66
C ALA A 592 51.31 -4.82 16.21
N LYS A 593 50.02 -4.71 16.51
CA LYS A 593 49.17 -5.83 16.97
C LYS A 593 48.85 -6.87 15.89
N LYS A 594 48.98 -6.50 14.60
CA LYS A 594 48.70 -7.37 13.44
C LYS A 594 47.34 -8.10 13.52
N PRO A 595 46.22 -7.37 13.71
CA PRO A 595 44.90 -8.00 13.75
C PRO A 595 44.55 -8.62 12.38
N LYS A 596 43.88 -9.78 12.38
CA LYS A 596 43.41 -10.41 11.12
C LYS A 596 42.28 -9.61 10.46
N PHE A 597 41.49 -8.89 11.25
CA PHE A 597 40.38 -8.07 10.78
C PHE A 597 40.12 -6.92 11.75
N ILE A 598 39.42 -5.90 11.24
CA ILE A 598 38.92 -4.75 12.00
C ILE A 598 37.47 -4.48 11.59
N ALA A 599 36.65 -4.04 12.52
CA ALA A 599 35.32 -3.50 12.23
C ALA A 599 35.46 -2.01 11.91
N VAL A 600 34.78 -1.57 10.84
CA VAL A 600 34.81 -0.21 10.33
C VAL A 600 33.39 0.25 10.05
N ASP A 601 33.09 1.48 10.44
CA ASP A 601 31.87 2.20 10.07
C ASP A 601 32.25 3.62 9.68
N THR A 602 31.35 4.33 8.96
CA THR A 602 31.55 5.74 8.65
C THR A 602 30.29 6.55 8.82
N GLU A 603 30.44 7.80 9.27
CA GLU A 603 29.35 8.78 9.22
C GLU A 603 29.66 9.85 8.18
N PHE A 604 28.68 10.18 7.34
CA PHE A 604 28.85 11.14 6.25
C PHE A 604 27.55 11.90 5.98
N ILE A 605 27.67 13.10 5.42
CA ILE A 605 26.52 13.93 5.05
C ILE A 605 26.45 14.09 3.54
N ARG A 606 25.30 13.75 2.97
CA ARG A 606 24.94 14.00 1.57
C ARG A 606 23.96 15.16 1.53
N ASN A 607 24.41 16.32 1.09
CA ASN A 607 23.55 17.51 0.97
C ASN A 607 23.19 17.78 -0.50
N ASN A 608 22.14 18.57 -0.73
CA ASN A 608 21.69 18.94 -2.07
C ASN A 608 22.61 19.96 -2.79
N LEU A 609 23.78 20.26 -2.22
CA LEU A 609 24.72 21.27 -2.71
C LEU A 609 25.95 20.63 -3.37
N THR A 610 26.42 19.51 -2.86
CA THR A 610 27.67 18.85 -3.29
C THR A 610 27.40 17.60 -4.14
N TYR A 611 28.40 17.21 -4.93
CA TYR A 611 28.32 15.99 -5.75
C TYR A 611 28.69 14.76 -4.92
N TYR A 612 29.81 14.85 -4.22
CA TYR A 612 30.37 13.80 -3.38
C TYR A 612 29.83 13.91 -1.95
N PRO A 613 29.55 12.78 -1.27
CA PRO A 613 29.25 12.79 0.15
C PRO A 613 30.44 13.35 0.94
N LYS A 614 30.16 14.06 2.04
CA LYS A 614 31.20 14.60 2.92
C LYS A 614 31.41 13.66 4.11
N LEU A 615 32.53 12.93 4.10
CA LEU A 615 32.96 12.07 5.21
C LEU A 615 33.14 12.89 6.48
N SER A 616 32.52 12.45 7.57
CA SER A 616 32.50 13.16 8.86
C SER A 616 33.24 12.41 9.96
N LEU A 617 33.03 11.10 10.08
CA LEU A 617 33.70 10.24 11.06
C LEU A 617 34.13 8.91 10.43
N ILE A 618 35.22 8.33 10.95
CA ILE A 618 35.61 6.95 10.70
C ILE A 618 35.72 6.25 12.06
N GLN A 619 34.93 5.21 12.28
CA GLN A 619 34.96 4.43 13.51
C GLN A 619 35.70 3.12 13.25
N ILE A 620 36.57 2.71 14.17
CA ILE A 620 37.33 1.46 14.06
C ILE A 620 37.31 0.71 15.41
N SER A 621 37.05 -0.60 15.34
CA SER A 621 37.25 -1.52 16.47
C SER A 621 38.05 -2.74 16.02
N TYR A 622 39.00 -3.17 16.86
CA TYR A 622 39.79 -4.39 16.62
C TYR A 622 39.75 -5.36 17.82
N GLY A 623 38.70 -5.27 18.62
CA GLY A 623 38.43 -6.13 19.78
C GLY A 623 38.96 -5.54 21.09
N GLU A 624 40.29 -5.33 21.20
CA GLU A 624 40.90 -4.82 22.44
C GLU A 624 40.57 -3.34 22.72
N LYS A 625 40.51 -2.54 21.65
CA LYS A 625 40.35 -1.08 21.65
C LYS A 625 39.46 -0.64 20.48
N SER A 626 38.74 0.45 20.70
CA SER A 626 37.91 1.09 19.69
C SER A 626 38.16 2.60 19.70
N PHE A 627 38.14 3.26 18.55
CA PHE A 627 38.39 4.69 18.44
C PHE A 627 37.58 5.31 17.30
N ILE A 628 37.38 6.63 17.40
CA ILE A 628 36.65 7.44 16.43
C ILE A 628 37.60 8.49 15.89
N VAL A 629 37.77 8.55 14.57
CA VAL A 629 38.55 9.59 13.88
C VAL A 629 37.59 10.65 13.37
N ASP A 630 37.77 11.90 13.82
CA ASP A 630 37.02 13.03 13.29
C ASP A 630 37.66 13.55 12.00
N ALA A 631 37.09 13.16 10.85
CA ALA A 631 37.60 13.50 9.53
C ALA A 631 37.40 14.98 9.16
N LEU A 632 36.65 15.75 9.97
CA LEU A 632 36.41 17.18 9.75
C LEU A 632 37.38 18.09 10.50
N VAL A 633 38.25 17.53 11.35
CA VAL A 633 39.30 18.31 12.02
C VAL A 633 40.20 18.95 10.97
N PRO A 634 40.43 20.28 11.03
CA PRO A 634 41.36 20.94 10.12
C PRO A 634 42.74 20.30 10.16
N GLU A 635 43.30 20.02 8.98
CA GLU A 635 44.69 19.54 8.81
C GLU A 635 45.00 18.15 9.40
N ILE A 636 43.99 17.34 9.74
CA ILE A 636 44.22 15.95 10.16
C ILE A 636 44.75 15.10 8.99
N ASP A 637 45.90 14.44 9.17
CA ASP A 637 46.48 13.59 8.12
C ASP A 637 45.87 12.18 8.13
N LEU A 638 44.89 11.94 7.26
CA LEU A 638 44.24 10.64 7.14
C LEU A 638 45.10 9.59 6.40
N SER A 639 46.35 9.91 6.01
CA SER A 639 47.26 8.96 5.35
C SER A 639 47.57 7.74 6.24
N PHE A 640 47.59 7.91 7.57
CA PHE A 640 47.80 6.83 8.52
C PHE A 640 46.67 5.80 8.51
N ILE A 641 45.41 6.26 8.49
CA ILE A 641 44.24 5.37 8.34
C ILE A 641 44.22 4.71 6.96
N LYS A 642 44.61 5.46 5.91
CA LYS A 642 44.70 4.90 4.56
C LYS A 642 45.65 3.69 4.49
N LYS A 643 46.78 3.71 5.23
CA LYS A 643 47.69 2.54 5.33
C LYS A 643 46.97 1.30 5.90
N ILE A 644 46.12 1.47 6.91
CA ILE A 644 45.33 0.38 7.52
C ILE A 644 44.25 -0.12 6.53
N MET A 645 43.51 0.80 5.91
CA MET A 645 42.44 0.47 4.95
C MET A 645 42.97 -0.30 3.73
N LEU A 646 44.21 -0.04 3.32
CA LEU A 646 44.88 -0.72 2.19
C LEU A 646 45.71 -1.95 2.58
N ASN A 647 45.84 -2.24 3.88
CA ASN A 647 46.60 -3.39 4.34
C ASN A 647 45.89 -4.70 3.95
N GLN A 648 46.50 -5.47 3.05
CA GLN A 648 45.95 -6.73 2.53
C GLN A 648 45.89 -7.84 3.60
N GLY A 649 46.68 -7.73 4.66
CA GLY A 649 46.66 -8.69 5.77
C GLY A 649 45.52 -8.45 6.79
N ILE A 650 44.77 -7.35 6.65
CA ILE A 650 43.70 -6.97 7.58
C ILE A 650 42.38 -6.91 6.82
N THR A 651 41.41 -7.73 7.19
CA THR A 651 40.05 -7.63 6.61
C THR A 651 39.28 -6.46 7.22
N LYS A 652 38.67 -5.62 6.38
CA LYS A 652 37.81 -4.51 6.84
C LYS A 652 36.36 -4.97 6.83
N VAL A 653 35.79 -5.12 8.01
CA VAL A 653 34.41 -5.58 8.21
C VAL A 653 33.49 -4.37 8.28
N PHE A 654 32.48 -4.34 7.43
CA PHE A 654 31.45 -3.31 7.36
C PHE A 654 30.05 -3.94 7.44
N HIS A 655 29.01 -3.10 7.55
CA HIS A 655 27.63 -3.51 7.33
C HIS A 655 26.98 -2.65 6.24
N SER A 656 26.52 -3.24 5.13
CA SER A 656 25.91 -2.49 4.01
C SER A 656 26.84 -1.39 3.45
N CYS A 657 28.08 -1.76 3.16
CA CYS A 657 29.24 -0.87 3.02
C CYS A 657 29.27 0.01 1.76
N ARG A 658 28.26 -0.05 0.88
CA ARG A 658 28.30 0.62 -0.42
C ARG A 658 28.45 2.14 -0.29
N GLN A 659 27.72 2.75 0.63
CA GLN A 659 27.79 4.20 0.83
C GLN A 659 29.05 4.60 1.61
N ASP A 660 29.49 3.76 2.55
CA ASP A 660 30.77 3.93 3.25
C ASP A 660 31.93 3.96 2.25
N ILE A 661 31.97 3.00 1.32
CA ILE A 661 32.98 2.96 0.25
C ILE A 661 32.92 4.22 -0.61
N GLU A 662 31.72 4.69 -1.01
CA GLU A 662 31.57 5.94 -1.77
C GLU A 662 32.18 7.12 -0.99
N SER A 663 31.91 7.21 0.30
CA SER A 663 32.42 8.28 1.16
C SER A 663 33.94 8.21 1.38
N LEU A 664 34.50 7.02 1.62
CA LEU A 664 35.93 6.79 1.78
C LEU A 664 36.69 7.06 0.47
N LEU A 665 36.11 6.73 -0.68
CA LEU A 665 36.69 6.99 -1.99
C LEU A 665 36.90 8.49 -2.22
N THR A 666 36.04 9.36 -1.65
CA THR A 666 36.20 10.82 -1.77
C THR A 666 37.51 11.32 -1.18
N VAL A 667 37.98 10.68 -0.10
CA VAL A 667 39.21 11.05 0.63
C VAL A 667 40.41 10.22 0.16
N PHE A 668 40.28 8.90 0.10
CA PHE A 668 41.42 8.02 -0.15
C PHE A 668 41.73 7.78 -1.62
N LYS A 669 40.76 8.02 -2.52
CA LYS A 669 40.86 7.74 -3.97
C LYS A 669 41.14 6.26 -4.30
N CYS A 670 40.88 5.36 -3.37
CA CYS A 670 41.00 3.92 -3.50
C CYS A 670 39.96 3.23 -2.60
N ILE A 671 39.64 1.97 -2.89
CA ILE A 671 38.69 1.17 -2.11
C ILE A 671 39.46 0.35 -1.09
N PRO A 672 39.04 0.29 0.19
CA PRO A 672 39.63 -0.62 1.16
C PRO A 672 39.52 -2.07 0.68
N THR A 673 40.58 -2.86 0.81
CA THR A 673 40.56 -4.28 0.42
C THR A 673 41.51 -5.07 1.31
N PRO A 674 41.17 -6.29 1.76
CA PRO A 674 39.90 -7.01 1.55
C PRO A 674 38.75 -6.48 2.43
N ILE A 675 37.50 -6.58 1.94
CA ILE A 675 36.27 -6.18 2.65
C ILE A 675 35.42 -7.40 2.97
N PHE A 676 34.72 -7.35 4.11
CA PHE A 676 33.64 -8.26 4.47
C PHE A 676 32.38 -7.46 4.80
N ASP A 677 31.28 -7.68 4.07
CA ASP A 677 30.00 -7.05 4.36
C ASP A 677 29.07 -8.00 5.13
N THR A 678 28.75 -7.64 6.37
CA THR A 678 27.91 -8.46 7.25
C THR A 678 26.45 -8.55 6.81
N GLN A 679 25.91 -7.58 6.06
CA GLN A 679 24.56 -7.67 5.50
C GLN A 679 24.51 -8.75 4.42
N VAL A 680 25.47 -8.72 3.49
CA VAL A 680 25.58 -9.72 2.42
C VAL A 680 25.86 -11.10 3.00
N ALA A 681 26.77 -11.20 3.97
CA ALA A 681 27.04 -12.46 4.67
C ALA A 681 25.79 -13.03 5.36
N ALA A 682 25.00 -12.17 6.04
CA ALA A 682 23.76 -12.59 6.69
C ALA A 682 22.71 -13.12 5.70
N MET A 683 22.61 -12.53 4.50
CA MET A 683 21.73 -13.01 3.43
C MET A 683 22.13 -14.40 2.93
N PHE A 684 23.43 -14.72 2.89
CA PHE A 684 23.87 -16.06 2.56
C PHE A 684 23.72 -17.04 3.74
N CYS A 685 23.68 -16.58 4.99
CA CYS A 685 23.48 -17.44 6.15
C CYS A 685 22.03 -17.88 6.40
N HIS A 686 21.01 -17.14 5.92
CA HIS A 686 19.57 -17.43 6.13
C HIS A 686 18.68 -17.05 4.92
N TYR A 687 17.49 -17.63 4.80
CA TYR A 687 16.52 -17.32 3.74
C TYR A 687 15.71 -16.05 4.07
N TYR A 688 16.29 -14.88 3.79
CA TYR A 688 15.55 -13.62 3.80
C TYR A 688 14.98 -13.33 2.42
N HIS A 689 13.69 -12.99 2.35
CA HIS A 689 13.05 -12.50 1.13
C HIS A 689 13.32 -11.00 0.88
N ASP A 690 13.81 -10.26 1.89
CA ASP A 690 14.03 -8.80 1.86
C ASP A 690 15.35 -8.36 2.53
N PHE A 691 15.75 -7.09 2.32
CA PHE A 691 16.90 -6.45 2.96
C PHE A 691 16.79 -6.44 4.51
N ILE A 692 17.87 -6.84 5.20
CA ILE A 692 17.95 -6.81 6.68
C ILE A 692 18.85 -5.67 7.19
N GLY A 693 18.37 -4.92 8.17
CA GLY A 693 19.13 -3.83 8.79
C GLY A 693 20.03 -4.28 9.94
N TYR A 694 21.10 -3.54 10.21
CA TYR A 694 22.13 -3.87 11.20
C TYR A 694 21.59 -4.28 12.57
N SER A 695 20.69 -3.49 13.17
CA SER A 695 20.14 -3.78 14.49
C SER A 695 19.43 -5.13 14.55
N LYS A 696 18.79 -5.56 13.46
CA LYS A 696 18.10 -6.85 13.37
C LYS A 696 19.08 -8.00 13.23
N VAL A 697 20.18 -7.82 12.50
CA VAL A 697 21.25 -8.83 12.40
C VAL A 697 21.94 -9.01 13.76
N VAL A 698 22.26 -7.91 14.46
CA VAL A 698 22.85 -7.96 15.80
C VAL A 698 21.89 -8.60 16.82
N GLU A 699 20.62 -8.19 16.82
CA GLU A 699 19.59 -8.79 17.70
C GLU A 699 19.46 -10.29 17.46
N GLN A 700 19.46 -10.73 16.19
CA GLN A 700 19.32 -12.13 15.85
C GLN A 700 20.52 -12.97 16.27
N TYR A 701 21.74 -12.55 15.93
CA TYR A 701 22.94 -13.38 16.11
C TYR A 701 23.59 -13.21 17.48
N GLN A 702 23.41 -12.07 18.14
CA GLN A 702 24.00 -11.78 19.46
C GLN A 702 22.95 -11.65 20.58
N GLY A 703 21.65 -11.54 20.24
CA GLY A 703 20.60 -11.30 21.24
C GLY A 703 20.63 -9.88 21.81
N VAL A 704 21.36 -8.96 21.19
CA VAL A 704 21.54 -7.57 21.66
C VAL A 704 20.60 -6.64 20.90
N VAL A 705 19.72 -5.94 21.62
CA VAL A 705 18.83 -4.92 21.04
C VAL A 705 19.53 -3.57 21.07
N LEU A 706 19.88 -3.04 19.89
CA LEU A 706 20.50 -1.72 19.76
C LEU A 706 19.43 -0.61 19.76
N ASP A 707 19.49 0.31 20.72
CA ASP A 707 18.65 1.51 20.73
C ASP A 707 19.17 2.55 19.72
N LYS A 708 18.62 2.53 18.50
CA LYS A 708 19.01 3.45 17.41
C LYS A 708 18.17 4.74 17.36
N ILE A 709 17.30 5.02 18.32
CA ILE A 709 16.30 6.09 18.19
C ILE A 709 16.92 7.49 18.34
N LYS A 710 17.96 7.63 19.17
CA LYS A 710 18.46 8.96 19.58
C LYS A 710 19.34 9.67 18.54
N ALA A 711 20.06 8.95 17.67
CA ALA A 711 21.09 9.56 16.81
C ALA A 711 20.98 9.28 15.29
N LYS A 712 20.00 8.48 14.84
CA LYS A 712 19.85 8.05 13.42
C LYS A 712 19.69 9.18 12.39
N ASN A 713 19.30 10.39 12.81
CA ASN A 713 19.16 11.57 11.94
C ASN A 713 19.99 12.76 12.45
N SER A 714 21.14 12.49 13.07
CA SER A 714 22.00 13.54 13.61
C SER A 714 22.69 14.34 12.51
N ASP A 715 22.88 15.63 12.74
CA ASP A 715 23.76 16.45 11.90
C ASP A 715 25.23 16.17 12.27
N TRP A 716 25.88 15.31 11.49
CA TRP A 716 27.29 14.93 11.68
C TRP A 716 28.29 16.03 11.31
N LEU A 717 27.85 17.18 10.77
CA LEU A 717 28.70 18.35 10.58
C LEU A 717 28.79 19.23 11.84
N ARG A 718 27.86 19.07 12.79
CA ARG A 718 27.83 19.89 14.00
C ARG A 718 28.99 19.53 14.92
N ARG A 719 29.69 20.55 15.44
CA ARG A 719 30.73 20.42 16.45
C ARG A 719 30.47 21.35 17.65
N PRO A 720 30.80 20.94 18.89
CA PRO A 720 31.35 19.62 19.27
C PRO A 720 30.33 18.49 19.12
N LEU A 721 30.82 17.26 18.94
CA LEU A 721 29.96 16.07 18.93
C LEU A 721 29.37 15.85 20.32
N SER A 722 28.08 15.52 20.37
CA SER A 722 27.43 15.15 21.63
C SER A 722 27.88 13.76 22.10
N LYS A 723 27.75 13.49 23.41
CA LYS A 723 28.04 12.16 23.96
C LYS A 723 27.19 11.08 23.28
N ASP A 724 25.91 11.36 23.04
CA ASP A 724 25.01 10.42 22.36
C ASP A 724 25.47 10.09 20.92
N GLN A 725 26.06 11.06 20.20
CA GLN A 725 26.63 10.83 18.87
C GLN A 725 27.89 9.94 18.94
N LEU A 726 28.74 10.15 19.94
CA LEU A 726 29.95 9.35 20.13
C LEU A 726 29.62 7.92 20.57
N ASP A 727 28.68 7.78 21.52
CA ASP A 727 28.20 6.48 21.99
C ASP A 727 27.50 5.71 20.86
N TYR A 728 26.70 6.38 20.03
CA TYR A 728 26.10 5.78 18.84
C TYR A 728 27.17 5.27 17.87
N ALA A 729 28.11 6.14 17.49
CA ALA A 729 29.18 5.84 16.54
C ALA A 729 30.03 4.64 16.97
N ILE A 730 30.42 4.58 18.26
CA ILE A 730 31.29 3.48 18.72
C ILE A 730 30.54 2.15 18.81
N ASN A 731 29.27 2.17 19.21
CA ASN A 731 28.47 0.95 19.34
C ASN A 731 28.29 0.24 17.99
N ASP A 732 28.24 0.99 16.89
CA ASP A 732 28.10 0.41 15.55
C ASP A 732 29.32 -0.40 15.11
N VAL A 733 30.54 -0.15 15.63
CA VAL A 733 31.74 -0.96 15.33
C VAL A 733 32.06 -2.04 16.37
N VAL A 734 31.66 -1.84 17.63
CA VAL A 734 31.92 -2.83 18.70
C VAL A 734 31.16 -4.13 18.43
N HIS A 735 29.85 -4.04 18.19
CA HIS A 735 29.04 -5.23 17.90
C HIS A 735 29.36 -5.85 16.53
N LEU A 736 29.82 -5.03 15.58
CA LEU A 736 30.20 -5.48 14.25
C LEU A 736 31.43 -6.40 14.28
N TYR A 737 32.38 -6.12 15.18
CA TYR A 737 33.57 -6.95 15.38
C TYR A 737 33.21 -8.39 15.80
N ASP A 738 32.27 -8.53 16.74
CA ASP A 738 31.80 -9.84 17.19
C ASP A 738 30.92 -10.53 16.14
N LEU A 739 30.12 -9.76 15.40
CA LEU A 739 29.21 -10.28 14.40
C LEU A 739 29.95 -10.95 13.23
N TYR A 740 31.08 -10.39 12.82
CA TYR A 740 31.94 -10.97 11.79
C TYR A 740 32.30 -12.43 12.07
N GLN A 741 32.70 -12.73 13.32
CA GLN A 741 33.16 -14.06 13.70
C GLN A 741 32.02 -15.08 13.59
N ILE A 742 30.82 -14.70 14.02
CA ILE A 742 29.62 -15.55 13.96
C ILE A 742 29.24 -15.83 12.51
N LEU A 743 29.23 -14.80 11.66
CA LEU A 743 28.82 -14.93 10.26
C LEU A 743 29.85 -15.70 9.43
N CYS A 744 31.15 -15.55 9.68
CA CYS A 744 32.18 -16.34 9.02
C CYS A 744 31.99 -17.84 9.28
N ASN A 745 31.82 -18.23 10.54
CA ASN A 745 31.58 -19.63 10.90
C ASN A 745 30.32 -20.18 10.20
N LYS A 746 29.25 -19.38 10.14
CA LYS A 746 27.99 -19.80 9.48
C LYS A 746 28.09 -19.90 7.96
N LEU A 747 28.85 -19.04 7.30
CA LEU A 747 29.10 -19.14 5.86
C LEU A 747 29.84 -20.44 5.52
N GLU A 748 30.82 -20.79 6.36
CA GLU A 748 31.57 -22.04 6.24
C GLU A 748 30.68 -23.26 6.52
N GLU A 749 29.92 -23.26 7.62
CA GLU A 749 28.95 -24.32 7.97
C GLU A 749 27.94 -24.57 6.83
N ASN A 750 27.50 -23.51 6.15
CA ASN A 750 26.52 -23.60 5.07
C ASN A 750 27.13 -23.88 3.68
N ASN A 751 28.46 -23.98 3.56
CA ASN A 751 29.18 -24.11 2.28
C ASN A 751 28.84 -22.98 1.27
N ARG A 752 28.68 -21.74 1.74
CA ARG A 752 28.31 -20.57 0.89
C ARG A 752 29.42 -19.52 0.76
N THR A 753 30.61 -19.81 1.26
CA THR A 753 31.76 -18.88 1.24
C THR A 753 32.13 -18.43 -0.17
N CYS A 754 32.08 -19.32 -1.17
CA CYS A 754 32.41 -18.95 -2.56
C CYS A 754 31.43 -17.92 -3.15
N TRP A 755 30.11 -18.12 -2.95
CA TRP A 755 29.09 -17.17 -3.44
C TRP A 755 29.20 -15.81 -2.75
N PHE A 756 29.51 -15.81 -1.45
CA PHE A 756 29.79 -14.59 -0.72
C PHE A 756 31.02 -13.86 -1.29
N GLN A 757 32.09 -14.59 -1.61
CA GLN A 757 33.31 -14.00 -2.19
C GLN A 757 33.05 -13.36 -3.56
N GLU A 758 32.28 -14.02 -4.44
CA GLU A 758 31.88 -13.46 -5.74
C GLU A 758 31.13 -12.12 -5.57
N GLU A 759 30.23 -12.03 -4.59
CA GLU A 759 29.55 -10.76 -4.28
C GLU A 759 30.51 -9.70 -3.72
N MET A 760 31.49 -10.09 -2.88
CA MET A 760 32.49 -9.14 -2.37
C MET A 760 33.39 -8.60 -3.49
N GLU A 761 33.81 -9.45 -4.44
CA GLU A 761 34.56 -9.03 -5.64
C GLU A 761 33.77 -8.01 -6.47
N SER A 762 32.46 -8.25 -6.58
CA SER A 762 31.51 -7.34 -7.23
C SER A 762 31.41 -6.00 -6.49
N ILE A 763 31.42 -5.98 -5.15
CA ILE A 763 31.34 -4.76 -4.33
C ILE A 763 32.61 -3.94 -4.42
N VAL A 764 33.80 -4.55 -4.41
CA VAL A 764 35.08 -3.80 -4.46
C VAL A 764 35.42 -3.25 -5.85
N ASN A 765 34.55 -3.46 -6.85
CA ASN A 765 34.74 -2.92 -8.19
C ASN A 765 34.57 -1.39 -8.22
N ILE A 766 35.69 -0.69 -8.36
CA ILE A 766 35.75 0.78 -8.35
C ILE A 766 34.86 1.46 -9.40
N ASN A 767 34.62 0.80 -10.53
CA ASN A 767 33.79 1.35 -11.62
C ASN A 767 32.31 1.48 -11.23
N LYS A 768 31.85 0.83 -10.15
CA LYS A 768 30.49 1.02 -9.62
C LYS A 768 30.30 2.37 -8.93
N TYR A 769 31.38 2.93 -8.38
CA TYR A 769 31.37 4.20 -7.64
C TYR A 769 31.88 5.36 -8.49
N LEU A 770 32.74 5.08 -9.47
CA LEU A 770 33.20 6.06 -10.44
C LEU A 770 32.19 6.17 -11.59
N HIS A 771 31.42 7.25 -11.58
CA HIS A 771 30.47 7.53 -12.66
C HIS A 771 31.18 8.18 -13.83
N SER A 772 31.28 7.47 -14.96
CA SER A 772 31.76 8.02 -16.22
C SER A 772 30.84 9.14 -16.71
N PRO A 773 31.34 10.38 -16.93
CA PRO A 773 30.56 11.45 -17.54
C PRO A 773 29.94 11.06 -18.88
N LYS A 774 30.64 10.25 -19.69
CA LYS A 774 30.19 9.77 -20.99
C LYS A 774 28.94 8.89 -20.95
N ASP A 775 28.63 8.30 -19.79
CA ASP A 775 27.47 7.43 -19.57
C ASP A 775 26.31 8.15 -18.87
N ALA A 776 26.48 9.41 -18.47
CA ALA A 776 25.48 10.15 -17.68
C ALA A 776 24.11 10.22 -18.38
N TRP A 777 24.10 10.32 -19.71
CA TRP A 777 22.89 10.38 -20.53
C TRP A 777 22.04 9.10 -20.46
N LYS A 778 22.62 7.93 -20.15
CA LYS A 778 21.89 6.66 -20.01
C LYS A 778 20.90 6.68 -18.84
N ARG A 779 21.04 7.64 -17.92
CA ARG A 779 20.11 7.86 -16.79
C ARG A 779 18.87 8.67 -17.19
N ILE A 780 18.88 9.28 -18.37
CA ILE A 780 17.81 10.14 -18.88
C ILE A 780 16.90 9.32 -19.77
N LYS A 781 15.61 9.26 -19.44
CA LYS A 781 14.60 8.54 -20.22
C LYS A 781 14.13 9.39 -21.40
N PHE A 782 14.48 9.02 -22.63
CA PHE A 782 13.92 9.58 -23.86
C PHE A 782 13.98 8.55 -25.00
N ASN A 783 13.23 8.79 -26.09
CA ASN A 783 13.18 7.85 -27.22
C ASN A 783 14.44 8.01 -28.10
N TYR A 784 15.41 7.12 -27.92
CA TYR A 784 16.68 7.14 -28.65
C TYR A 784 16.55 6.84 -30.14
N GLU A 785 15.48 6.16 -30.57
CA GLU A 785 15.28 5.71 -31.95
C GLU A 785 14.62 6.78 -32.82
N ALA A 786 13.86 7.70 -32.22
CA ALA A 786 13.07 8.68 -32.95
C ALA A 786 13.88 9.87 -33.50
N ASN A 787 14.97 10.27 -32.83
CA ASN A 787 15.82 11.37 -33.30
C ASN A 787 17.30 11.16 -32.92
N PRO A 788 18.13 10.66 -33.87
CA PRO A 788 19.55 10.41 -33.65
C PRO A 788 20.38 11.67 -33.31
N ARG A 789 19.98 12.86 -33.78
CA ARG A 789 20.67 14.12 -33.47
C ARG A 789 20.35 14.62 -32.07
N LEU A 790 19.12 14.41 -31.62
CA LEU A 790 18.74 14.72 -30.23
C LEU A 790 19.53 13.86 -29.22
N VAL A 791 19.89 12.62 -29.58
CA VAL A 791 20.79 11.79 -28.77
C VAL A 791 22.14 12.46 -28.57
N LEU A 792 22.68 13.15 -29.60
CA LEU A 792 23.95 13.89 -29.48
C LEU A 792 23.82 15.06 -28.51
N THR A 793 22.73 15.83 -28.60
CA THR A 793 22.44 16.93 -27.67
C THR A 793 22.37 16.42 -26.22
N VAL A 794 21.55 15.40 -25.96
CA VAL A 794 21.38 14.87 -24.60
C VAL A 794 22.68 14.27 -24.09
N LYS A 795 23.44 13.56 -24.94
CA LYS A 795 24.74 13.00 -24.59
C LYS A 795 25.75 14.08 -24.20
N ALA A 796 25.93 15.09 -25.05
CA ALA A 796 26.88 16.17 -24.82
C ALA A 796 26.52 17.01 -23.59
N VAL A 797 25.24 17.38 -23.42
CA VAL A 797 24.77 18.17 -22.27
C VAL A 797 24.90 17.39 -20.97
N SER A 798 24.56 16.08 -20.97
CA SER A 798 24.68 15.25 -19.76
C SER A 798 26.14 14.97 -19.40
N GLU A 799 26.99 14.70 -20.39
CA GLU A 799 28.43 14.51 -20.19
C GLU A 799 29.08 15.77 -19.61
N TRP A 800 28.73 16.93 -20.17
CA TRP A 800 29.19 18.21 -19.66
C TRP A 800 28.67 18.50 -18.24
N GLN A 801 27.37 18.31 -17.98
CA GLN A 801 26.78 18.48 -16.64
C GLN A 801 27.48 17.60 -15.60
N GLU A 802 27.69 16.32 -15.90
CA GLU A 802 28.35 15.37 -14.99
C GLU A 802 29.82 15.77 -14.75
N THR A 803 30.53 16.19 -15.80
CA THR A 803 31.92 16.65 -15.72
C THR A 803 32.07 17.86 -14.79
N LEU A 804 31.21 18.87 -14.94
CA LEU A 804 31.24 20.06 -14.09
C LEU A 804 30.81 19.76 -12.65
N ALA A 805 29.79 18.92 -12.49
CA ALA A 805 29.32 18.49 -11.17
C ALA A 805 30.44 17.80 -10.38
N GLN A 806 31.20 16.92 -11.04
CA GLN A 806 32.37 16.25 -10.44
C GLN A 806 33.52 17.21 -10.17
N ARG A 807 33.89 18.06 -11.15
CA ARG A 807 35.02 19.01 -11.05
C ARG A 807 34.84 20.01 -9.93
N TYR A 808 33.66 20.62 -9.85
CA TYR A 808 33.36 21.66 -8.87
C TYR A 808 32.72 21.10 -7.59
N ASN A 809 32.62 19.78 -7.47
CA ASN A 809 31.93 19.09 -6.39
C ASN A 809 30.55 19.72 -6.08
N MET A 810 29.75 19.93 -7.13
CA MET A 810 28.43 20.53 -7.02
C MET A 810 27.34 19.57 -7.45
N ASN A 811 26.18 19.68 -6.82
CA ASN A 811 25.02 18.87 -7.20
C ASN A 811 24.69 19.07 -8.70
N ARG A 812 24.42 18.00 -9.45
CA ARG A 812 24.15 18.07 -10.90
C ARG A 812 23.05 19.08 -11.24
N ASN A 813 21.99 19.13 -10.43
CA ASN A 813 20.83 19.98 -10.65
C ASN A 813 21.13 21.46 -10.40
N LYS A 814 22.27 21.77 -9.77
CA LYS A 814 22.78 23.13 -9.58
C LYS A 814 23.67 23.59 -10.73
N VAL A 815 24.29 22.67 -11.48
CA VAL A 815 24.99 22.98 -12.74
C VAL A 815 23.95 23.45 -13.76
N ILE A 816 23.02 22.57 -14.12
CA ILE A 816 21.82 22.85 -14.92
C ILE A 816 20.66 22.03 -14.37
N ASN A 817 19.46 22.60 -14.36
CA ASN A 817 18.28 21.88 -13.90
C ASN A 817 17.87 20.83 -14.93
N ASN A 818 17.43 19.65 -14.50
CA ASN A 818 16.89 18.61 -15.37
C ASN A 818 15.75 19.12 -16.28
N ALA A 819 15.01 20.16 -15.87
CA ALA A 819 13.99 20.81 -16.70
C ALA A 819 14.57 21.43 -17.99
N VAL A 820 15.83 21.87 -17.98
CA VAL A 820 16.51 22.42 -19.17
C VAL A 820 16.79 21.29 -20.17
N ILE A 821 17.27 20.13 -19.68
CA ILE A 821 17.51 18.94 -20.51
C ILE A 821 16.19 18.41 -21.08
N ALA A 822 15.13 18.37 -20.26
CA ALA A 822 13.78 18.04 -20.72
C ALA A 822 13.28 19.02 -21.80
N GLY A 823 13.54 20.32 -21.64
CA GLY A 823 13.22 21.34 -22.63
C GLY A 823 13.94 21.15 -23.97
N PHE A 824 15.20 20.72 -23.97
CA PHE A 824 15.91 20.35 -25.19
C PHE A 824 15.27 19.17 -25.91
N ILE A 825 14.78 18.18 -25.14
CA ILE A 825 14.06 17.00 -25.66
C ILE A 825 12.71 17.39 -26.25
N GLU A 826 11.93 18.20 -25.54
CA GLU A 826 10.61 18.66 -26.01
C GLU A 826 10.68 19.52 -27.27
N LYS A 827 11.69 20.40 -27.36
CA LYS A 827 11.86 21.33 -28.48
C LYS A 827 12.68 20.78 -29.64
N ASN A 828 13.20 19.56 -29.54
CA ASN A 828 14.12 18.95 -30.50
C ASN A 828 15.30 19.89 -30.85
N VAL A 829 15.99 20.43 -29.84
CA VAL A 829 17.11 21.34 -30.08
C VAL A 829 18.34 20.56 -30.54
N GLU A 830 18.79 20.83 -31.77
CA GLU A 830 19.87 20.10 -32.44
C GLU A 830 21.12 20.97 -32.72
N HIS A 831 20.96 22.29 -32.75
CA HIS A 831 22.05 23.20 -33.13
C HIS A 831 22.88 23.62 -31.91
N VAL A 832 24.21 23.48 -32.02
CA VAL A 832 25.15 23.79 -30.93
C VAL A 832 25.03 25.22 -30.42
N ASP A 833 24.75 26.18 -31.30
CA ASP A 833 24.61 27.60 -30.95
C ASP A 833 23.36 27.84 -30.07
N GLU A 834 22.23 27.22 -30.40
CA GLU A 834 21.00 27.30 -29.62
C GLU A 834 21.16 26.64 -28.25
N ILE A 835 21.82 25.49 -28.20
CA ILE A 835 22.13 24.79 -26.95
C ILE A 835 23.05 25.65 -26.09
N LEU A 836 24.11 26.23 -26.68
CA LEU A 836 25.08 27.04 -25.99
C LEU A 836 24.44 28.30 -25.38
N ASP A 837 23.53 28.95 -26.10
CA ASP A 837 22.81 30.12 -25.61
C ASP A 837 21.83 29.77 -24.47
N ASP A 838 21.18 28.60 -24.54
CA ASP A 838 20.38 28.09 -23.43
C ASP A 838 21.23 27.72 -22.20
N LEU A 839 22.40 27.11 -22.39
CA LEU A 839 23.34 26.81 -21.32
C LEU A 839 23.88 28.09 -20.66
N LYS A 840 24.26 29.11 -21.44
CA LYS A 840 24.67 30.43 -20.92
C LYS A 840 23.62 31.07 -20.03
N ARG A 841 22.33 30.94 -20.38
CA ARG A 841 21.21 31.54 -19.62
C ARG A 841 20.88 30.78 -18.34
N ASN A 842 21.07 29.46 -18.33
CA ASN A 842 20.53 28.61 -17.27
C ASN A 842 21.58 27.96 -16.36
N ALA A 843 22.83 27.85 -16.82
CA ALA A 843 23.90 27.28 -16.02
C ALA A 843 24.41 28.28 -14.97
N LYS A 844 24.65 27.81 -13.76
CA LYS A 844 25.07 28.66 -12.63
C LYS A 844 26.51 28.34 -12.22
N ASN A 845 27.27 29.37 -11.86
CA ASN A 845 28.64 29.26 -11.34
C ASN A 845 29.63 28.56 -12.29
N ILE A 846 29.49 28.79 -13.59
CA ILE A 846 30.37 28.26 -14.64
C ILE A 846 31.25 29.36 -15.24
N LYS A 847 32.43 29.02 -15.73
CA LYS A 847 33.37 29.93 -16.39
C LYS A 847 33.23 29.84 -17.92
N ASP A 848 33.67 30.85 -18.66
CA ASP A 848 33.66 30.82 -20.13
C ASP A 848 34.45 29.63 -20.70
N ALA A 849 35.53 29.22 -20.02
CA ALA A 849 36.30 28.03 -20.40
C ALA A 849 35.48 26.73 -20.28
N ASP A 850 34.53 26.65 -19.34
CA ASP A 850 33.65 25.48 -19.19
C ASP A 850 32.65 25.40 -20.35
N LEU A 851 32.17 26.53 -20.87
CA LEU A 851 31.31 26.58 -22.05
C LEU A 851 32.04 26.19 -23.33
N LEU A 852 33.32 26.58 -23.46
CA LEU A 852 34.17 26.15 -24.57
C LEU A 852 34.40 24.63 -24.54
N GLU A 853 34.53 24.05 -23.35
CA GLU A 853 34.63 22.60 -23.16
C GLU A 853 33.35 21.87 -23.60
N PHE A 854 32.16 22.43 -23.35
CA PHE A 854 30.91 21.89 -23.90
C PHE A 854 30.94 21.80 -25.43
N VAL A 855 31.41 22.85 -26.12
CA VAL A 855 31.50 22.87 -27.58
C VAL A 855 32.45 21.76 -28.08
N ASN A 856 33.56 21.53 -27.38
CA ASN A 856 34.48 20.44 -27.70
C ASN A 856 33.82 19.07 -27.49
N ILE A 857 33.14 18.84 -26.36
CA ILE A 857 32.41 17.59 -26.06
C ILE A 857 31.33 17.33 -27.12
N PHE A 858 30.59 18.35 -27.52
CA PHE A 858 29.56 18.26 -28.56
C PHE A 858 30.17 17.86 -29.92
N ASN A 859 31.25 18.53 -30.32
CA ASN A 859 31.95 18.24 -31.58
C ASN A 859 32.60 16.84 -31.60
N GLU A 860 33.18 16.40 -30.50
CA GLU A 860 33.76 15.05 -30.37
C GLU A 860 32.69 13.97 -30.42
N ASN A 861 31.56 14.17 -29.74
CA ASN A 861 30.42 13.25 -29.83
C ASN A 861 29.84 13.18 -31.25
N GLY A 862 29.79 14.32 -31.97
CA GLY A 862 29.43 14.36 -33.39
C GLY A 862 30.38 13.58 -34.30
N LYS A 863 31.70 13.71 -34.11
CA LYS A 863 32.72 12.94 -34.87
C LYS A 863 32.61 11.44 -34.61
N ASN A 864 32.46 11.02 -33.35
CA ASN A 864 32.29 9.63 -32.96
C ASN A 864 31.00 9.02 -33.54
N TRP A 865 29.91 9.80 -33.57
CA TRP A 865 28.65 9.38 -34.18
C TRP A 865 28.76 9.21 -35.70
N MET A 866 29.48 10.09 -36.39
CA MET A 866 29.74 9.91 -37.82
C MET A 866 30.64 8.68 -38.11
N GLN A 867 31.60 8.37 -37.24
CA GLN A 867 32.43 7.15 -37.36
C GLN A 867 31.66 5.86 -37.05
N GLN A 868 30.75 5.86 -36.06
CA GLN A 868 29.94 4.70 -35.73
C GLN A 868 28.83 4.42 -36.76
N ASN A 869 28.31 5.44 -37.44
CA ASN A 869 27.30 5.31 -38.49
C ASN A 869 27.85 5.20 -39.91
N SER A 870 29.18 5.20 -40.10
CA SER A 870 29.82 4.99 -41.43
C SER A 870 30.14 3.52 -41.73
N ILE A 871 29.69 2.57 -40.90
CA ILE A 871 29.77 1.13 -41.18
C ILE A 871 28.37 0.52 -41.10
N LEU A 872 27.60 0.64 -42.18
CA LEU A 872 26.73 -0.40 -42.76
C LEU A 872 25.96 0.17 -43.98
N PRO A 873 26.11 -0.44 -45.18
CA PRO A 873 25.43 0.01 -46.40
C PRO A 873 24.16 -0.79 -46.73
N ASN A 874 23.30 -0.14 -47.50
CA ASN A 874 22.25 -0.66 -48.40
C ASN A 874 20.85 -0.94 -47.82
N ASN A 875 19.97 0.04 -48.03
CA ASN A 875 18.76 -0.20 -48.84
C ASN A 875 18.36 1.10 -49.56
N TYR A 876 18.97 1.33 -50.73
CA TYR A 876 18.48 2.32 -51.68
C TYR A 876 17.46 1.66 -52.59
N ASP A 877 16.31 2.31 -52.68
CA ASP A 877 15.24 1.98 -53.61
C ASP A 877 15.70 2.21 -55.06
N LYS A 878 15.60 1.16 -55.85
CA LYS A 878 16.32 0.92 -57.11
C LYS A 878 15.69 1.57 -58.36
N SER A 879 14.84 2.58 -58.22
CA SER A 879 14.14 3.19 -59.36
C SER A 879 14.62 4.60 -59.73
N VAL A 880 15.27 5.33 -58.80
CA VAL A 880 15.67 6.73 -59.02
C VAL A 880 17.13 6.85 -59.48
N PHE A 881 18.02 5.97 -59.01
CA PHE A 881 19.44 6.00 -59.36
C PHE A 881 19.75 5.44 -60.76
N GLY A 882 18.91 4.53 -61.29
CA GLY A 882 19.05 4.03 -62.65
C GLY A 882 18.76 5.10 -63.72
N ILE A 883 17.84 6.02 -63.43
CA ILE A 883 17.49 7.13 -64.34
C ILE A 883 18.55 8.24 -64.27
N LEU A 884 19.08 8.54 -63.08
CA LEU A 884 20.17 9.51 -62.92
C LEU A 884 21.49 9.05 -63.56
N SER A 885 21.81 7.75 -63.52
CA SER A 885 23.01 7.22 -64.18
C SER A 885 22.92 7.29 -65.72
N ILE A 886 21.76 7.04 -66.31
CA ILE A 886 21.54 7.16 -67.77
C ILE A 886 21.62 8.62 -68.23
N ILE A 887 21.10 9.56 -67.44
CA ILE A 887 21.16 11.00 -67.75
C ILE A 887 22.59 11.55 -67.60
N LEU A 888 23.35 11.06 -66.61
CA LEU A 888 24.75 11.44 -66.41
C LEU A 888 25.66 10.83 -67.49
N ASP A 889 25.41 9.60 -67.95
CA ASP A 889 26.18 8.98 -69.04
C ASP A 889 25.96 9.66 -70.40
N ILE A 890 24.74 10.16 -70.68
CA ILE A 890 24.47 10.96 -71.90
C ILE A 890 25.11 12.35 -71.82
N GLY A 891 25.13 12.99 -70.64
CA GLY A 891 25.72 14.31 -70.42
C GLY A 891 27.26 14.34 -70.46
N VAL A 892 27.92 13.25 -70.06
CA VAL A 892 29.39 13.14 -70.09
C VAL A 892 29.91 12.82 -71.50
N GLN A 893 29.15 12.07 -72.31
CA GLN A 893 29.54 11.78 -73.70
C GLN A 893 29.45 13.00 -74.64
N GLN A 894 28.64 14.02 -74.34
CA GLN A 894 28.58 15.23 -75.17
C GLN A 894 29.73 16.22 -74.89
N ASN A 895 30.32 16.22 -73.69
CA ASN A 895 31.44 17.11 -73.37
C ASN A 895 32.83 16.55 -73.75
N GLN A 896 32.97 15.22 -73.88
CA GLN A 896 34.23 14.62 -74.37
C GLN A 896 34.45 14.79 -75.89
N HIS A 897 33.41 15.12 -76.65
CA HIS A 897 33.56 15.43 -78.08
C HIS A 897 34.11 16.84 -78.38
N GLN A 898 34.07 17.79 -77.42
CA GLN A 898 34.60 19.15 -77.63
C GLN A 898 36.08 19.32 -77.30
N THR A 899 36.70 18.42 -76.53
CA THR A 899 38.11 18.59 -76.11
C THR A 899 39.13 17.88 -77.02
N GLN A 900 38.69 17.01 -77.95
CA GLN A 900 39.57 16.38 -78.94
C GLN A 900 39.70 17.13 -80.28
N GLN A 901 38.96 18.23 -80.51
CA GLN A 901 39.06 19.00 -81.76
C GLN A 901 40.05 20.18 -81.74
N HIS A 902 40.61 20.58 -80.59
CA HIS A 902 41.60 21.66 -80.55
C HIS A 902 43.07 21.21 -80.66
N GLN A 903 43.33 19.97 -81.08
CA GLN A 903 44.68 19.48 -81.44
C GLN A 903 44.85 19.02 -82.89
N THR A 904 43.95 19.41 -83.80
CA THR A 904 44.24 19.45 -85.24
C THR A 904 43.61 20.69 -85.82
N LEU A 905 44.37 21.80 -85.85
CA LEU A 905 44.27 23.03 -86.67
C LEU A 905 45.19 24.09 -86.01
N GLU A 906 46.53 24.05 -86.14
CA GLU A 906 47.25 24.53 -87.33
C GLU A 906 46.60 24.11 -88.65
N SER A 907 46.29 25.12 -89.46
CA SER A 907 45.85 25.08 -90.87
C SER A 907 44.34 25.11 -91.17
N ASN A 908 43.67 26.16 -90.69
CA ASN A 908 42.77 27.06 -91.43
C ASN A 908 41.72 27.71 -90.54
#